data_AF-A0A815YNM2-F1
#
_entry.id   AF-A0A815YNM2-F1
#
_cell.length_a   1.000
_cell.length_b   1.000
_cell.length_c   1.000
_cell.angle_alpha   90.00
_cell.angle_beta   90.00
_cell.angle_gamma   90.00
#
_symmetry.space_group_name_H-M   'P 1'
#
loop_
_entity.id
_entity.type
_entity.pdbx_description
1 polymer ?
#
loop_
_entity_poly.entity_id
_entity_poly.type
_entity_poly.pdbx_seq_one_letter_code
_entity_poly.pdbx_strand_id
1 'polypeptide(L)'
;MSHSTSTVGLNFDDVAFEPLKMLMPIEGHEQMPLVSLEKAVEPLTTIVADIQRKAWVAKEKAEESPSKDGLTSDESAAIRLYTMEWVPQNKSLYFALNEFLRWDQPGRHAKLQPFFLYLKLFLTGLSRLPSERRFVYRGVTMDLSSRYANKTKIVWWGFSSCTASLSVLKADAFLGKTGLRTMFTIDSLTGKDIRAYSDHVIEDEVLLLAATQFEVLSYLEAADGLHMIQLKEIVAKFPLLEPVTLPDITHTAKKLPEIDDLRPGISCLIWLDSNANTQEIRDAEQKLAAINNNFKKFTDITQCQKYIEEQPGNDQLVIIVSGRMGREIVPFIWKLPQVISIYVYCMDKEKNKQWSHIYVKVKDVVIELDELIIRIKADHKTQNIMEQPLPTKAIARSVDAVQPKVEAPKAANHQLCIIGEDIQISWKFSGIEKPQVTWFHNDQLLPINSRFQVAETDDGTSKLSIHQAEVADQGIYTARATNSVGETEAKTTLFIIVKPAIKVNIGGSLQALKGETIKLKIIATGTPKPDIVWMKGNDEVTPNDRIQETRQTCNNDEICTLVIMNAEPEDQGEYSAKISNVGDSLISNKCKITVFKLPAFVVKPSTQRVKQGETALFKTQIDGYPVPKISWFLNGKQLKAEEGVQEQFNDVANEGILSIHKVDLEKNAGLITCRLENQHGKQEETVQLNVLAAPIITAKLPHQLETICEQDVSLKVVGRGSPQPVAQWFFNDKLIESKNSSVDEVTREYQLVIKRVTVAQNEGTYRVVLKNDVGEVQSNSCVVTVLEPVVLKKVAPTSNVVDLKYGQKFEITVDVNGKEIPKVQLMKDGEAVNFSIMDKTRYTFSVPSVQLQHQGVYKVTAKNKMSTEEMTVTLKVTGEFVGISQSVVATYTYYIFS
;
A
#
# COMPACT_ATOMS: atom_id res chain seq x y z
N MET A 1 -25.61 6.90 19.48
CA MET A 1 -25.33 5.63 18.79
C MET A 1 -23.85 5.35 18.92
N SER A 2 -23.44 4.13 19.23
CA SER A 2 -22.04 3.72 19.30
C SER A 2 -21.57 3.25 17.94
N HIS A 3 -20.58 3.94 17.37
CA HIS A 3 -19.86 3.46 16.19
C HIS A 3 -18.39 3.30 16.55
N SER A 4 -18.02 2.03 16.76
CA SER A 4 -16.65 1.57 16.71
C SER A 4 -16.07 1.88 15.33
N THR A 5 -14.96 2.61 15.28
CA THR A 5 -14.20 2.80 14.04
C THR A 5 -13.52 1.48 13.66
N SER A 6 -14.18 0.68 12.82
CA SER A 6 -13.57 -0.48 12.19
C SER A 6 -12.52 0.00 11.20
N THR A 7 -11.24 -0.22 11.51
CA THR A 7 -10.18 -0.28 10.50
C THR A 7 -10.56 -1.31 9.46
N VAL A 8 -10.71 -0.90 8.20
CA VAL A 8 -10.94 -1.81 7.08
C VAL A 8 -9.67 -2.63 6.89
N GLY A 9 -9.76 -3.95 7.06
CA GLY A 9 -8.62 -4.85 6.97
C GLY A 9 -8.18 -5.06 5.52
N LEU A 10 -7.00 -4.56 5.16
CA LEU A 10 -6.41 -4.77 3.82
C LEU A 10 -6.14 -6.25 3.50
N ASN A 11 -6.25 -7.14 4.49
CA ASN A 11 -5.98 -8.57 4.38
C ASN A 11 -7.08 -9.39 3.68
N PHE A 12 -8.30 -8.85 3.49
CA PHE A 12 -9.41 -9.60 2.86
C PHE A 12 -9.48 -9.41 1.34
N ASP A 13 -9.16 -8.21 0.85
CA ASP A 13 -9.19 -7.87 -0.56
C ASP A 13 -8.00 -8.41 -1.37
N ASP A 14 -6.99 -8.99 -0.71
CA ASP A 14 -5.74 -9.46 -1.32
C ASP A 14 -5.92 -10.54 -2.42
N VAL A 15 -7.05 -11.24 -2.43
CA VAL A 15 -7.42 -12.27 -3.41
C VAL A 15 -7.74 -11.65 -4.78
N ALA A 16 -7.92 -10.32 -4.83
CA ALA A 16 -7.90 -9.54 -6.07
C ALA A 16 -6.53 -9.62 -6.78
N PHE A 17 -5.43 -9.92 -6.06
CA PHE A 17 -4.08 -10.04 -6.61
C PHE A 17 -3.66 -11.49 -6.94
N GLU A 18 -4.53 -12.49 -6.74
CA GLU A 18 -4.25 -13.85 -7.22
C GLU A 18 -4.07 -13.85 -8.75
N PRO A 19 -3.00 -14.46 -9.31
CA PRO A 19 -2.75 -14.44 -10.75
C PRO A 19 -3.65 -15.41 -11.54
N LEU A 20 -4.39 -16.30 -10.85
CA LEU A 20 -5.37 -17.26 -11.41
C LEU A 20 -4.84 -18.19 -12.51
N LYS A 21 -3.52 -18.35 -12.61
CA LYS A 21 -2.83 -19.23 -13.56
C LYS A 21 -1.78 -20.10 -12.88
N MET A 22 -1.19 -21.01 -13.63
CA MET A 22 -0.09 -21.85 -13.16
C MET A 22 1.22 -21.05 -13.06
N LEU A 23 1.83 -21.06 -11.87
CA LEU A 23 3.23 -20.70 -11.63
C LEU A 23 4.05 -21.98 -11.40
N MET A 24 5.37 -21.86 -11.20
CA MET A 24 6.21 -22.99 -10.76
C MET A 24 5.80 -23.47 -9.34
N PRO A 25 6.01 -24.75 -8.98
CA PRO A 25 5.82 -25.21 -7.60
C PRO A 25 6.66 -24.44 -6.56
N ILE A 26 6.26 -24.55 -5.30
CA ILE A 26 6.98 -24.01 -4.13
C ILE A 26 7.74 -25.17 -3.47
N GLU A 27 9.02 -25.28 -3.82
CA GLU A 27 9.97 -26.33 -3.48
C GLU A 27 11.23 -25.75 -2.82
N GLY A 28 12.00 -26.56 -2.09
CA GLY A 28 13.23 -26.19 -1.37
C GLY A 28 13.02 -25.76 0.08
N HIS A 29 11.79 -25.47 0.49
CA HIS A 29 11.46 -25.11 1.86
C HIS A 29 11.34 -26.35 2.77
N GLU A 30 10.84 -27.45 2.23
CA GLU A 30 10.69 -28.75 2.89
C GLU A 30 12.04 -29.37 3.27
N GLN A 31 13.11 -29.03 2.54
CA GLN A 31 14.50 -29.43 2.80
C GLN A 31 15.18 -28.64 3.93
N MET A 32 14.64 -27.48 4.32
CA MET A 32 15.22 -26.66 5.38
C MET A 32 15.20 -27.37 6.75
N PRO A 33 16.18 -27.10 7.63
CA PRO A 33 16.12 -27.56 9.01
C PRO A 33 14.94 -26.92 9.74
N LEU A 34 14.27 -27.69 10.60
CA LEU A 34 13.30 -27.15 11.55
C LEU A 34 14.07 -26.39 12.64
N VAL A 35 13.71 -25.12 12.85
CA VAL A 35 14.38 -24.19 13.78
C VAL A 35 13.35 -23.44 14.62
N SER A 36 13.78 -22.79 15.70
CA SER A 36 12.90 -21.94 16.51
C SER A 36 12.46 -20.68 15.73
N LEU A 37 11.36 -20.06 16.16
CA LEU A 37 10.73 -18.97 15.43
C LEU A 37 11.65 -17.77 15.21
N GLU A 38 12.53 -17.45 16.17
CA GLU A 38 13.48 -16.33 16.07
C GLU A 38 14.47 -16.54 14.93
N LYS A 39 14.98 -17.78 14.77
CA LYS A 39 15.85 -18.17 13.64
C LYS A 39 15.08 -18.30 12.34
N ALA A 40 13.80 -18.69 12.41
CA ALA A 40 12.94 -18.81 11.25
C ALA A 40 12.65 -17.45 10.59
N VAL A 41 12.60 -16.36 11.39
CA VAL A 41 12.39 -14.99 10.89
C VAL A 41 13.66 -14.16 10.72
N GLU A 42 14.84 -14.67 11.12
CA GLU A 42 16.12 -13.96 10.98
C GLU A 42 16.39 -13.47 9.54
N PRO A 43 16.17 -14.27 8.47
CA PRO A 43 16.33 -13.80 7.08
C PRO A 43 15.26 -12.81 6.62
N LEU A 44 14.18 -12.63 7.38
CA LEU A 44 13.06 -11.75 7.05
C LEU A 44 13.22 -10.34 7.63
N THR A 45 14.23 -10.11 8.47
CA THR A 45 14.50 -8.84 9.16
C THR A 45 14.61 -7.61 8.25
N THR A 46 15.10 -7.79 7.02
CA THR A 46 15.23 -6.73 6.00
C THR A 46 14.02 -6.64 5.06
N ILE A 47 13.08 -7.59 5.14
CA ILE A 47 11.93 -7.75 4.24
C ILE A 47 10.62 -7.35 4.94
N VAL A 48 10.46 -7.75 6.20
CA VAL A 48 9.24 -7.59 7.00
C VAL A 48 9.57 -6.75 8.23
N ALA A 49 8.99 -5.55 8.32
CA ALA A 49 9.30 -4.60 9.40
C ALA A 49 8.74 -5.08 10.76
N ASP A 50 9.48 -4.82 11.85
CA ASP A 50 9.16 -5.24 13.24
C ASP A 50 9.10 -6.77 13.47
N ILE A 51 9.51 -7.59 12.48
CA ILE A 51 9.28 -9.05 12.49
C ILE A 51 9.88 -9.80 13.68
N GLN A 52 11.09 -9.43 14.15
CA GLN A 52 11.70 -10.05 15.34
C GLN A 52 10.89 -9.78 16.61
N ARG A 53 10.40 -8.55 16.78
CA ARG A 53 9.55 -8.17 17.91
C ARG A 53 8.20 -8.87 17.84
N LYS A 54 7.63 -8.99 16.64
CA LYS A 54 6.35 -9.68 16.41
C LYS A 54 6.46 -11.18 16.65
N ALA A 55 7.55 -11.81 16.21
CA ALA A 55 7.87 -13.20 16.54
C ALA A 55 7.97 -13.43 18.05
N TRP A 56 8.63 -12.53 18.78
CA TRP A 56 8.72 -12.60 20.23
C TRP A 56 7.34 -12.49 20.91
N VAL A 57 6.49 -11.52 20.55
CA VAL A 57 5.11 -11.41 21.07
C VAL A 57 4.24 -12.62 20.70
N ALA A 58 4.41 -13.17 19.49
CA ALA A 58 3.71 -14.38 19.08
C ALA A 58 4.12 -15.61 19.91
N LYS A 59 5.37 -15.65 20.39
CA LYS A 59 5.90 -16.71 21.25
C LYS A 59 5.42 -16.59 22.69
N GLU A 60 5.44 -15.40 23.30
CA GLU A 60 4.83 -15.20 24.62
C GLU A 60 3.37 -15.67 24.66
N LYS A 61 2.55 -15.22 23.68
CA LYS A 61 1.14 -15.65 23.55
C LYS A 61 0.96 -17.16 23.29
N ALA A 62 1.93 -17.83 22.68
CA ALA A 62 1.89 -19.29 22.48
C ALA A 62 2.28 -20.06 23.75
N GLU A 63 3.13 -19.49 24.60
CA GLU A 63 3.52 -20.07 25.89
C GLU A 63 2.44 -19.86 26.97
N GLU A 64 1.70 -18.74 26.91
CA GLU A 64 0.48 -18.53 27.70
C GLU A 64 -0.67 -19.48 27.34
N SER A 65 -0.70 -19.99 26.10
CA SER A 65 -1.75 -20.89 25.59
C SER A 65 -1.18 -22.13 24.88
N PRO A 66 -0.63 -23.12 25.63
CA PRO A 66 -0.01 -24.31 25.06
C PRO A 66 -0.97 -25.14 24.19
N SER A 67 -0.45 -25.65 23.07
CA SER A 67 -1.21 -26.48 22.12
C SER A 67 -1.74 -27.77 22.77
N LYS A 68 -2.97 -28.14 22.39
CA LYS A 68 -3.57 -29.44 22.72
C LYS A 68 -3.44 -30.46 21.57
N ASP A 69 -3.05 -30.00 20.39
CA ASP A 69 -3.00 -30.76 19.14
C ASP A 69 -1.56 -31.22 18.79
N GLY A 70 -0.65 -31.16 19.77
CA GLY A 70 0.73 -31.64 19.64
C GLY A 70 1.68 -30.70 18.90
N LEU A 71 1.33 -29.42 18.73
CA LEU A 71 2.26 -28.39 18.23
C LEU A 71 3.21 -27.95 19.34
N THR A 72 4.47 -27.69 18.98
CA THR A 72 5.44 -27.00 19.83
C THR A 72 5.10 -25.51 20.01
N SER A 73 5.75 -24.85 20.98
CA SER A 73 5.63 -23.38 21.17
C SER A 73 5.98 -22.64 19.87
N ASP A 74 7.10 -22.97 19.23
CA ASP A 74 7.54 -22.32 17.98
C ASP A 74 6.58 -22.57 16.79
N GLU A 75 6.01 -23.77 16.64
CA GLU A 75 5.00 -24.06 15.60
C GLU A 75 3.69 -23.30 15.85
N SER A 76 3.22 -23.25 17.10
CA SER A 76 2.04 -22.48 17.53
C SER A 76 2.24 -20.98 17.31
N ALA A 77 3.39 -20.46 17.73
CA ALA A 77 3.79 -19.07 17.57
C ALA A 77 3.98 -18.69 16.09
N ALA A 78 4.46 -19.60 15.24
CA ALA A 78 4.53 -19.36 13.80
C ALA A 78 3.14 -19.15 13.19
N ILE A 79 2.15 -19.99 13.53
CA ILE A 79 0.76 -19.82 13.06
C ILE A 79 0.18 -18.50 13.57
N ARG A 80 0.40 -18.17 14.85
CA ARG A 80 -0.03 -16.89 15.43
C ARG A 80 0.60 -15.69 14.71
N LEU A 81 1.91 -15.74 14.44
CA LEU A 81 2.64 -14.67 13.76
C LEU A 81 2.14 -14.43 12.33
N TYR A 82 1.71 -15.48 11.62
CA TYR A 82 1.08 -15.33 10.30
C TYR A 82 -0.21 -14.51 10.38
N THR A 83 -1.03 -14.73 11.41
CA THR A 83 -2.31 -14.02 11.62
C THR A 83 -2.18 -12.65 12.27
N MET A 84 -0.99 -12.25 12.74
CA MET A 84 -0.82 -10.97 13.44
C MET A 84 -0.87 -9.78 12.47
N GLU A 85 -1.76 -8.82 12.75
CA GLU A 85 -1.71 -7.50 12.14
C GLU A 85 -0.76 -6.53 12.87
N TRP A 86 -0.18 -5.59 12.13
CA TRP A 86 0.48 -4.41 12.69
C TRP A 86 0.49 -3.24 11.72
N VAL A 87 0.70 -2.03 12.23
CA VAL A 87 0.64 -0.79 11.43
C VAL A 87 2.03 -0.47 10.84
N PRO A 88 2.15 -0.20 9.52
CA PRO A 88 1.10 -0.31 8.50
C PRO A 88 0.85 -1.77 8.05
N GLN A 89 -0.41 -2.14 7.82
CA GLN A 89 -0.83 -3.53 7.53
C GLN A 89 -0.07 -4.19 6.37
N ASN A 90 0.30 -3.41 5.34
CA ASN A 90 1.08 -3.87 4.19
C ASN A 90 2.56 -4.20 4.51
N LYS A 91 2.97 -4.14 5.78
CA LYS A 91 4.28 -4.63 6.28
C LYS A 91 4.14 -5.77 7.28
N SER A 92 2.94 -6.35 7.41
CA SER A 92 2.70 -7.60 8.15
C SER A 92 3.33 -8.80 7.44
N LEU A 93 3.56 -9.89 8.18
CA LEU A 93 4.06 -11.13 7.60
C LEU A 93 3.05 -11.76 6.63
N TYR A 94 1.75 -11.68 6.93
CA TYR A 94 0.65 -12.06 6.04
C TYR A 94 0.83 -11.44 4.65
N PHE A 95 0.96 -10.10 4.60
CA PHE A 95 1.00 -9.36 3.35
C PHE A 95 2.27 -9.69 2.56
N ALA A 96 3.44 -9.58 3.19
CA ALA A 96 4.72 -9.79 2.52
C ALA A 96 4.90 -11.21 1.99
N LEU A 97 4.53 -12.24 2.77
CA LEU A 97 4.62 -13.63 2.32
C LEU A 97 3.67 -13.88 1.13
N ASN A 98 2.41 -13.42 1.21
CA ASN A 98 1.45 -13.63 0.14
C ASN A 98 1.76 -12.83 -1.14
N GLU A 99 2.40 -11.67 -1.03
CA GLU A 99 2.92 -10.92 -2.19
C GLU A 99 3.96 -11.77 -2.95
N PHE A 100 4.98 -12.29 -2.26
CA PHE A 100 6.02 -13.12 -2.91
C PHE A 100 5.50 -14.49 -3.37
N LEU A 101 4.47 -15.04 -2.73
CA LEU A 101 3.80 -16.25 -3.21
C LEU A 101 3.05 -16.00 -4.53
N ARG A 102 2.39 -14.85 -4.68
CA ARG A 102 1.66 -14.47 -5.90
C ARG A 102 2.57 -13.89 -7.01
N TRP A 103 3.82 -13.58 -6.70
CA TRP A 103 4.78 -12.90 -7.59
C TRP A 103 5.02 -13.66 -8.91
N ASP A 104 4.50 -13.09 -10.00
CA ASP A 104 4.45 -13.68 -11.34
C ASP A 104 5.65 -13.32 -12.26
N GLN A 105 6.68 -12.67 -11.73
CA GLN A 105 7.85 -12.24 -12.52
C GLN A 105 9.06 -13.16 -12.28
N PRO A 106 10.04 -13.20 -13.23
CA PRO A 106 11.28 -13.95 -13.05
C PRO A 106 11.96 -13.67 -11.70
N GLY A 107 12.57 -14.70 -11.11
CA GLY A 107 13.22 -14.60 -9.80
C GLY A 107 12.31 -14.90 -8.60
N ARG A 108 11.01 -15.22 -8.79
CA ARG A 108 10.06 -15.61 -7.71
C ARG A 108 10.66 -16.52 -6.63
N HIS A 109 11.31 -17.63 -7.02
CA HIS A 109 11.92 -18.57 -6.07
C HIS A 109 13.02 -17.90 -5.21
N ALA A 110 13.85 -17.02 -5.79
CA ALA A 110 14.86 -16.28 -5.03
C ALA A 110 14.26 -15.22 -4.09
N LYS A 111 13.08 -14.66 -4.42
CA LYS A 111 12.32 -13.77 -3.52
C LYS A 111 11.62 -14.54 -2.38
N LEU A 112 11.22 -15.79 -2.61
CA LEU A 112 10.64 -16.67 -1.59
C LEU A 112 11.68 -17.34 -0.69
N GLN A 113 12.91 -17.56 -1.17
CA GLN A 113 13.95 -18.31 -0.45
C GLN A 113 14.28 -17.80 0.97
N PRO A 114 14.27 -16.48 1.29
CA PRO A 114 14.36 -15.99 2.67
C PRO A 114 13.25 -16.49 3.61
N PHE A 115 12.05 -16.77 3.07
CA PHE A 115 10.92 -17.29 3.84
C PHE A 115 10.99 -18.81 4.04
N PHE A 116 11.95 -19.53 3.46
CA PHE A 116 11.95 -21.00 3.49
C PHE A 116 12.09 -21.59 4.91
N LEU A 117 12.89 -20.98 5.80
CA LEU A 117 12.96 -21.40 7.21
C LEU A 117 11.64 -21.16 7.96
N TYR A 118 10.98 -20.03 7.70
CA TYR A 118 9.65 -19.73 8.25
C TYR A 118 8.57 -20.67 7.71
N LEU A 119 8.52 -20.88 6.39
CA LEU A 119 7.60 -21.81 5.73
C LEU A 119 7.77 -23.23 6.25
N LYS A 120 9.02 -23.70 6.46
CA LYS A 120 9.30 -25.01 7.08
C LYS A 120 8.63 -25.13 8.44
N LEU A 121 8.82 -24.15 9.33
CA LEU A 121 8.23 -24.16 10.67
C LEU A 121 6.69 -24.06 10.64
N PHE A 122 6.17 -23.07 9.91
CA PHE A 122 4.73 -22.80 9.77
C PHE A 122 3.97 -23.98 9.15
N LEU A 123 4.46 -24.57 8.07
CA LEU A 123 3.83 -25.73 7.44
C LEU A 123 3.99 -27.00 8.27
N THR A 124 5.07 -27.15 9.07
CA THR A 124 5.17 -28.27 10.01
C THR A 124 4.07 -28.15 11.08
N GLY A 125 3.86 -26.96 11.64
CA GLY A 125 2.74 -26.69 12.55
C GLY A 125 1.36 -26.98 11.92
N LEU A 126 1.09 -26.43 10.74
CA LEU A 126 -0.17 -26.66 10.00
C LEU A 126 -0.37 -28.13 9.64
N SER A 127 0.69 -28.90 9.38
CA SER A 127 0.59 -30.33 9.03
C SER A 127 0.12 -31.20 10.20
N ARG A 128 0.35 -30.78 11.45
CA ARG A 128 -0.15 -31.46 12.66
C ARG A 128 -1.64 -31.23 12.90
N LEU A 129 -2.16 -30.07 12.51
CA LEU A 129 -3.59 -29.76 12.63
C LEU A 129 -4.42 -30.63 11.69
N PRO A 130 -5.63 -31.07 12.08
CA PRO A 130 -6.48 -31.85 11.19
C PRO A 130 -6.85 -31.06 9.94
N SER A 131 -6.88 -31.75 8.80
CA SER A 131 -7.56 -31.28 7.60
C SER A 131 -8.97 -31.82 7.61
N GLU A 132 -9.96 -30.94 7.59
CA GLU A 132 -11.38 -31.32 7.54
C GLU A 132 -12.03 -30.83 6.25
N ARG A 133 -12.77 -31.72 5.58
CA ARG A 133 -13.63 -31.30 4.48
C ARG A 133 -14.85 -30.55 5.01
N ARG A 134 -14.92 -29.25 4.75
CA ARG A 134 -16.02 -28.38 5.17
C ARG A 134 -16.22 -27.24 4.16
N PHE A 135 -17.42 -26.66 4.17
CA PHE A 135 -17.63 -25.38 3.51
C PHE A 135 -16.97 -24.26 4.33
N VAL A 136 -16.20 -23.42 3.65
CA VAL A 136 -15.64 -22.18 4.22
C VAL A 136 -15.96 -21.00 3.31
N TYR A 137 -15.90 -19.79 3.86
CA TYR A 137 -16.30 -18.57 3.17
C TYR A 137 -15.21 -17.50 3.26
N ARG A 138 -15.00 -16.75 2.17
CA ARG A 138 -14.14 -15.56 2.15
C ARG A 138 -14.90 -14.40 1.50
N GLY A 139 -14.89 -13.24 2.15
CA GLY A 139 -15.48 -12.02 1.64
C GLY A 139 -14.42 -11.06 1.07
N VAL A 140 -14.87 -10.15 0.20
CA VAL A 140 -14.09 -9.13 -0.51
C VAL A 140 -14.99 -7.92 -0.74
N THR A 141 -14.46 -6.69 -0.59
CA THR A 141 -15.21 -5.42 -0.72
C THR A 141 -15.22 -4.85 -2.15
N MET A 142 -15.11 -5.71 -3.16
CA MET A 142 -15.24 -5.37 -4.59
C MET A 142 -15.88 -6.51 -5.39
N ASP A 143 -16.28 -6.24 -6.64
CA ASP A 143 -16.64 -7.27 -7.61
C ASP A 143 -15.38 -7.94 -8.21
N LEU A 144 -15.33 -9.27 -8.15
CA LEU A 144 -14.33 -10.12 -8.82
C LEU A 144 -14.95 -11.12 -9.81
N SER A 145 -16.28 -11.13 -10.00
CA SER A 145 -17.01 -12.13 -10.78
C SER A 145 -16.46 -12.35 -12.19
N SER A 146 -16.14 -11.25 -12.89
CA SER A 146 -15.53 -11.23 -14.21
C SER A 146 -14.19 -12.00 -14.33
N ARG A 147 -13.48 -12.23 -13.22
CA ARG A 147 -12.19 -12.96 -13.18
C ARG A 147 -12.36 -14.48 -13.00
N TYR A 148 -13.51 -14.94 -12.53
CA TYR A 148 -13.76 -16.34 -12.15
C TYR A 148 -14.75 -16.99 -13.12
N ALA A 149 -14.30 -17.23 -14.36
CA ALA A 149 -15.13 -17.83 -15.39
C ALA A 149 -15.57 -19.27 -15.03
N ASN A 150 -16.83 -19.60 -15.28
CA ASN A 150 -17.45 -20.87 -14.90
C ASN A 150 -16.75 -22.08 -15.57
N LYS A 151 -16.57 -23.17 -14.83
CA LYS A 151 -15.85 -24.42 -15.21
C LYS A 151 -14.37 -24.24 -15.54
N THR A 152 -13.75 -23.12 -15.16
CA THR A 152 -12.30 -22.98 -15.22
C THR A 152 -11.62 -23.63 -14.01
N LYS A 153 -10.33 -23.97 -14.18
CA LYS A 153 -9.45 -24.40 -13.10
C LYS A 153 -8.43 -23.32 -12.81
N ILE A 154 -8.34 -22.92 -11.55
CA ILE A 154 -7.50 -21.84 -11.05
C ILE A 154 -6.62 -22.36 -9.92
N VAL A 155 -5.57 -21.61 -9.58
CA VAL A 155 -4.76 -21.83 -8.39
C VAL A 155 -4.76 -20.53 -7.59
N TRP A 156 -4.99 -20.62 -6.28
CA TRP A 156 -4.67 -19.54 -5.35
C TRP A 156 -3.28 -19.81 -4.77
N TRP A 157 -2.35 -18.91 -5.04
CA TRP A 157 -0.94 -19.06 -4.66
C TRP A 157 -0.64 -18.52 -3.27
N GLY A 158 -1.39 -17.53 -2.78
CA GLY A 158 -1.33 -17.11 -1.38
C GLY A 158 -2.05 -18.06 -0.44
N PHE A 159 -1.61 -18.12 0.81
CA PHE A 159 -2.38 -18.69 1.91
C PHE A 159 -3.64 -17.83 2.11
N SER A 160 -4.82 -18.44 2.16
CA SER A 160 -6.09 -17.71 2.19
C SER A 160 -6.84 -17.99 3.48
N SER A 161 -6.93 -16.99 4.37
CA SER A 161 -7.82 -17.07 5.53
C SER A 161 -9.28 -17.11 5.08
N CYS A 162 -10.07 -18.01 5.65
CA CYS A 162 -11.51 -18.11 5.42
C CYS A 162 -12.19 -18.25 6.78
N THR A 163 -13.47 -17.91 6.87
CA THR A 163 -14.27 -18.19 8.07
C THR A 163 -15.14 -19.43 7.85
N ALA A 164 -15.33 -20.24 8.89
CA ALA A 164 -16.40 -21.24 8.92
C ALA A 164 -17.80 -20.62 9.15
N SER A 165 -17.87 -19.32 9.45
CA SER A 165 -19.02 -18.69 10.12
C SER A 165 -19.59 -17.50 9.34
N LEU A 166 -20.77 -17.69 8.73
CA LEU A 166 -21.50 -16.64 8.00
C LEU A 166 -21.92 -15.43 8.87
N SER A 167 -21.76 -15.49 10.19
CA SER A 167 -21.91 -14.32 11.07
C SER A 167 -20.75 -13.33 10.95
N VAL A 168 -19.52 -13.80 10.73
CA VAL A 168 -18.30 -12.97 10.68
C VAL A 168 -18.35 -12.05 9.46
N LEU A 169 -18.77 -12.58 8.31
CA LEU A 169 -18.96 -11.80 7.07
C LEU A 169 -19.97 -10.65 7.18
N LYS A 170 -20.83 -10.60 8.22
CA LYS A 170 -21.80 -9.51 8.41
C LYS A 170 -21.18 -8.20 8.88
N ALA A 171 -19.90 -8.20 9.26
CA ALA A 171 -19.14 -7.01 9.57
C ALA A 171 -18.50 -6.43 8.30
N ASP A 172 -18.49 -5.09 8.19
CA ASP A 172 -18.12 -4.38 6.96
C ASP A 172 -16.62 -4.43 6.63
N ALA A 173 -15.78 -4.96 7.54
CA ALA A 173 -14.37 -5.25 7.28
C ALA A 173 -14.14 -6.54 6.47
N PHE A 174 -15.13 -7.44 6.36
CA PHE A 174 -15.00 -8.75 5.70
C PHE A 174 -15.80 -8.86 4.41
N LEU A 175 -17.06 -8.39 4.43
CA LEU A 175 -17.96 -8.40 3.28
C LEU A 175 -19.04 -7.31 3.42
N GLY A 176 -19.56 -7.13 4.64
CA GLY A 176 -20.58 -6.13 4.93
C GLY A 176 -21.93 -6.40 4.29
N LYS A 177 -22.76 -5.36 4.20
CA LYS A 177 -24.18 -5.48 3.78
C LYS A 177 -24.54 -4.73 2.49
N THR A 178 -23.69 -3.83 2.01
CA THR A 178 -23.99 -2.89 0.92
C THR A 178 -22.75 -2.58 0.09
N GLY A 179 -22.93 -2.15 -1.17
CA GLY A 179 -21.83 -1.85 -2.09
C GLY A 179 -21.34 -3.06 -2.88
N LEU A 180 -20.47 -2.85 -3.86
CA LEU A 180 -19.89 -3.95 -4.65
C LEU A 180 -19.07 -4.86 -3.72
N ARG A 181 -19.40 -6.15 -3.70
CA ARG A 181 -18.75 -7.12 -2.80
C ARG A 181 -18.82 -8.53 -3.37
N THR A 182 -17.81 -9.35 -3.10
CA THR A 182 -17.74 -10.74 -3.58
C THR A 182 -17.63 -11.70 -2.40
N MET A 183 -18.50 -12.71 -2.36
CA MET A 183 -18.46 -13.80 -1.40
C MET A 183 -18.10 -15.12 -2.09
N PHE A 184 -16.92 -15.64 -1.78
CA PHE A 184 -16.52 -17.00 -2.13
C PHE A 184 -17.18 -18.00 -1.18
N THR A 185 -17.78 -19.05 -1.74
CA THR A 185 -18.25 -20.23 -1.02
C THR A 185 -17.43 -21.43 -1.50
N ILE A 186 -16.69 -22.06 -0.60
CA ILE A 186 -15.60 -22.98 -0.97
C ILE A 186 -15.85 -24.36 -0.34
N ASP A 187 -16.07 -25.39 -1.16
CA ASP A 187 -15.99 -26.81 -0.74
C ASP A 187 -14.49 -27.16 -0.60
N SER A 188 -13.93 -26.91 0.59
CA SER A 188 -12.51 -27.17 0.89
C SER A 188 -12.33 -28.62 1.34
N LEU A 189 -11.24 -29.25 0.88
CA LEU A 189 -10.83 -30.60 1.24
C LEU A 189 -9.73 -30.61 2.31
N THR A 190 -8.79 -29.66 2.28
CA THR A 190 -7.57 -29.68 3.10
C THR A 190 -7.46 -28.59 4.17
N GLY A 191 -8.40 -27.64 4.22
CA GLY A 191 -8.37 -26.47 5.11
C GLY A 191 -8.08 -26.80 6.58
N LYS A 192 -7.27 -25.95 7.22
CA LYS A 192 -6.78 -26.11 8.59
C LYS A 192 -7.54 -25.20 9.56
N ASP A 193 -8.14 -25.76 10.58
CA ASP A 193 -8.80 -25.00 11.65
C ASP A 193 -7.74 -24.35 12.55
N ILE A 194 -7.56 -23.03 12.49
CA ILE A 194 -6.49 -22.31 13.21
C ILE A 194 -7.01 -21.44 14.36
N ARG A 195 -8.29 -21.58 14.74
CA ARG A 195 -8.98 -20.68 15.69
C ARG A 195 -8.33 -20.54 17.07
N ALA A 196 -7.69 -21.61 17.57
CA ALA A 196 -6.94 -21.58 18.83
C ALA A 196 -5.57 -20.90 18.72
N TYR A 197 -5.02 -20.82 17.50
CA TYR A 197 -3.65 -20.41 17.19
C TYR A 197 -3.58 -19.00 16.58
N SER A 198 -4.67 -18.53 15.98
CA SER A 198 -4.84 -17.18 15.47
C SER A 198 -4.80 -16.12 16.58
N ASP A 199 -4.31 -14.92 16.26
CA ASP A 199 -4.48 -13.72 17.09
C ASP A 199 -5.92 -13.15 17.03
N HIS A 200 -6.70 -13.59 16.03
CA HIS A 200 -8.06 -13.14 15.72
C HIS A 200 -9.12 -14.15 16.20
N VAL A 201 -9.14 -14.39 17.52
CA VAL A 201 -9.90 -15.46 18.20
C VAL A 201 -11.42 -15.48 17.93
N ILE A 202 -12.00 -14.39 17.40
CA ILE A 202 -13.45 -14.24 17.14
C ILE A 202 -13.87 -14.47 15.68
N GLU A 203 -12.94 -14.75 14.76
CA GLU A 203 -13.21 -14.73 13.31
C GLU A 203 -13.53 -16.11 12.70
N ASP A 204 -13.53 -17.16 13.52
CA ASP A 204 -13.77 -18.55 13.11
C ASP A 204 -12.82 -19.02 11.96
N GLU A 205 -11.55 -18.58 12.01
CA GLU A 205 -10.55 -18.81 10.96
C GLU A 205 -10.24 -20.28 10.64
N VAL A 206 -10.39 -20.61 9.36
CA VAL A 206 -9.90 -21.81 8.69
C VAL A 206 -8.96 -21.37 7.57
N LEU A 207 -7.70 -21.79 7.63
CA LEU A 207 -6.68 -21.40 6.67
C LEU A 207 -6.63 -22.39 5.50
N LEU A 208 -6.71 -21.87 4.28
CA LEU A 208 -6.42 -22.62 3.05
C LEU A 208 -4.93 -22.46 2.70
N LEU A 209 -4.28 -23.55 2.27
CA LEU A 209 -2.85 -23.59 1.99
C LEU A 209 -2.49 -22.79 0.73
N ALA A 210 -1.27 -22.26 0.68
CA ALA A 210 -0.70 -21.71 -0.54
C ALA A 210 -0.67 -22.76 -1.67
N ALA A 211 -0.82 -22.28 -2.91
CA ALA A 211 -0.87 -23.09 -4.13
C ALA A 211 -2.04 -24.11 -4.22
N THR A 212 -3.14 -23.87 -3.50
CA THR A 212 -4.34 -24.71 -3.57
C THR A 212 -5.07 -24.54 -4.91
N GLN A 213 -5.44 -25.65 -5.55
CA GLN A 213 -6.14 -25.67 -6.83
C GLN A 213 -7.66 -25.76 -6.65
N PHE A 214 -8.42 -24.97 -7.42
CA PHE A 214 -9.88 -24.95 -7.39
C PHE A 214 -10.50 -25.12 -8.79
N GLU A 215 -11.70 -25.68 -8.83
CA GLU A 215 -12.64 -25.63 -9.96
C GLU A 215 -13.75 -24.62 -9.65
N VAL A 216 -14.02 -23.70 -10.58
CA VAL A 216 -15.12 -22.71 -10.44
C VAL A 216 -16.43 -23.39 -10.86
N LEU A 217 -17.33 -23.64 -9.91
CA LEU A 217 -18.57 -24.39 -10.16
C LEU A 217 -19.72 -23.52 -10.70
N SER A 218 -19.85 -22.30 -10.18
CA SER A 218 -20.89 -21.35 -10.57
C SER A 218 -20.57 -19.94 -10.06
N TYR A 219 -21.28 -18.95 -10.59
CA TYR A 219 -21.40 -17.63 -9.98
C TYR A 219 -22.87 -17.19 -9.98
N LEU A 220 -23.20 -16.24 -9.11
CA LEU A 220 -24.52 -15.61 -9.03
C LEU A 220 -24.34 -14.11 -8.74
N GLU A 221 -24.95 -13.27 -9.57
CA GLU A 221 -25.20 -11.86 -9.23
C GLU A 221 -26.45 -11.80 -8.35
N ALA A 222 -26.31 -11.30 -7.13
CA ALA A 222 -27.37 -11.15 -6.15
C ALA A 222 -27.66 -9.66 -5.88
N ALA A 223 -28.76 -9.41 -5.16
CA ALA A 223 -29.23 -8.05 -4.90
C ALA A 223 -28.17 -7.16 -4.19
N ASP A 224 -28.32 -5.85 -4.37
CA ASP A 224 -27.53 -4.80 -3.73
C ASP A 224 -26.01 -4.85 -4.01
N GLY A 225 -25.59 -5.49 -5.11
CA GLY A 225 -24.17 -5.54 -5.55
C GLY A 225 -23.35 -6.71 -4.97
N LEU A 226 -24.01 -7.71 -4.38
CA LEU A 226 -23.35 -8.94 -3.92
C LEU A 226 -23.13 -9.91 -5.07
N HIS A 227 -21.89 -10.27 -5.32
CA HIS A 227 -21.50 -11.34 -6.23
C HIS A 227 -21.14 -12.58 -5.42
N MET A 228 -21.66 -13.74 -5.78
CA MET A 228 -21.33 -15.02 -5.14
C MET A 228 -20.58 -15.90 -6.13
N ILE A 229 -19.47 -16.51 -5.69
CA ILE A 229 -18.65 -17.41 -6.50
C ILE A 229 -18.52 -18.73 -5.75
N GLN A 230 -18.87 -19.84 -6.40
CA GLN A 230 -18.72 -21.18 -5.83
C GLN A 230 -17.42 -21.82 -6.34
N LEU A 231 -16.51 -22.12 -5.40
CA LEU A 231 -15.28 -22.85 -5.65
C LEU A 231 -15.36 -24.24 -5.05
N LYS A 232 -14.70 -25.19 -5.71
CA LYS A 232 -14.46 -26.53 -5.18
C LYS A 232 -12.97 -26.81 -5.21
N GLU A 233 -12.41 -27.15 -4.07
CA GLU A 233 -11.01 -27.56 -3.99
C GLU A 233 -10.81 -28.90 -4.72
N ILE A 234 -9.75 -28.99 -5.52
CA ILE A 234 -9.40 -30.17 -6.29
C ILE A 234 -7.95 -30.56 -6.04
N VAL A 235 -7.72 -31.86 -5.84
CA VAL A 235 -6.37 -32.40 -5.64
C VAL A 235 -5.56 -32.23 -6.92
N ALA A 236 -4.45 -31.50 -6.82
CA ALA A 236 -3.51 -31.30 -7.93
C ALA A 236 -2.84 -32.63 -8.32
N LYS A 237 -2.44 -32.77 -9.59
CA LYS A 237 -1.79 -33.99 -10.11
C LYS A 237 -0.38 -34.24 -9.56
N PHE A 238 0.22 -33.21 -9.01
CA PHE A 238 1.55 -33.16 -8.41
C PHE A 238 1.53 -32.02 -7.36
N PRO A 239 2.41 -32.01 -6.35
CA PRO A 239 2.46 -30.92 -5.39
C PRO A 239 2.73 -29.58 -6.08
N LEU A 240 1.97 -28.55 -5.71
CA LEU A 240 2.24 -27.16 -6.10
C LEU A 240 2.91 -26.38 -4.95
N LEU A 241 2.85 -26.95 -3.76
CA LEU A 241 3.62 -26.66 -2.56
C LEU A 241 4.09 -28.03 -2.04
N GLU A 242 5.40 -28.24 -1.91
CA GLU A 242 5.93 -29.54 -1.49
C GLU A 242 5.56 -29.87 -0.03
N PRO A 243 5.18 -31.12 0.30
CA PRO A 243 4.73 -31.46 1.65
C PRO A 243 5.91 -31.62 2.61
N VAL A 244 5.79 -31.03 3.80
CA VAL A 244 6.77 -31.23 4.87
C VAL A 244 6.61 -32.61 5.53
N THR A 245 7.71 -33.35 5.64
CA THR A 245 7.74 -34.62 6.38
C THR A 245 7.71 -34.36 7.89
N LEU A 246 6.74 -34.95 8.59
CA LEU A 246 6.71 -34.95 10.05
C LEU A 246 7.77 -35.91 10.62
N PRO A 247 8.52 -35.52 11.68
CA PRO A 247 9.40 -36.44 12.39
C PRO A 247 8.59 -37.42 13.26
N ASP A 248 8.95 -38.70 13.23
CA ASP A 248 8.24 -39.78 13.93
C ASP A 248 8.17 -39.58 15.45
N ILE A 249 6.96 -39.50 15.99
CA ILE A 249 6.70 -39.20 17.42
C ILE A 249 6.63 -40.50 18.24
N THR A 250 7.66 -41.35 18.14
CA THR A 250 7.67 -42.70 18.76
C THR A 250 8.87 -42.99 19.67
N HIS A 251 9.56 -41.97 20.18
CA HIS A 251 10.44 -42.15 21.35
C HIS A 251 10.31 -41.06 22.42
N THR A 252 10.06 -41.51 23.65
CA THR A 252 9.96 -40.69 24.87
C THR A 252 11.29 -40.07 25.27
N ALA A 253 11.27 -38.76 25.53
CA ALA A 253 12.12 -38.03 26.49
C ALA A 253 13.52 -38.62 26.80
N LYS A 254 14.37 -38.75 25.78
CA LYS A 254 15.82 -38.76 26.00
C LYS A 254 16.35 -37.34 25.92
N LYS A 255 17.03 -36.93 26.99
CA LYS A 255 17.86 -35.72 27.09
C LYS A 255 18.64 -35.53 25.78
N LEU A 256 18.52 -34.35 25.14
CA LEU A 256 19.29 -34.06 23.93
C LEU A 256 20.78 -34.32 24.19
N PRO A 257 21.50 -35.00 23.28
CA PRO A 257 22.95 -34.95 23.26
C PRO A 257 23.41 -33.51 23.07
N GLU A 258 24.50 -33.14 23.74
CA GLU A 258 25.22 -31.90 23.42
C GLU A 258 25.74 -31.98 21.99
N ILE A 259 25.61 -30.90 21.21
CA ILE A 259 25.94 -30.90 19.77
C ILE A 259 27.45 -30.68 19.59
N ASP A 260 28.21 -31.71 19.95
CA ASP A 260 29.68 -31.77 19.77
C ASP A 260 30.10 -32.73 18.63
N ASP A 261 29.17 -33.52 18.08
CA ASP A 261 29.47 -34.55 17.07
C ASP A 261 28.91 -34.25 15.66
N LEU A 262 28.65 -32.98 15.35
CA LEU A 262 28.61 -32.50 13.95
C LEU A 262 30.03 -32.28 13.40
N ARG A 263 30.88 -33.30 13.50
CA ARG A 263 32.20 -33.31 12.86
C ARG A 263 32.03 -33.15 11.34
N PRO A 264 32.58 -32.11 10.70
CA PRO A 264 32.45 -31.93 9.25
C PRO A 264 33.34 -32.95 8.54
N GLY A 265 32.75 -34.09 8.14
CA GLY A 265 33.47 -35.18 7.48
C GLY A 265 34.13 -34.74 6.17
N ILE A 266 35.47 -34.56 6.21
CA ILE A 266 36.29 -34.29 5.04
C ILE A 266 36.05 -35.40 4.01
N SER A 267 35.47 -35.03 2.88
CA SER A 267 35.11 -35.95 1.81
C SER A 267 36.13 -35.80 0.68
N CYS A 268 37.17 -36.64 0.72
CA CYS A 268 38.19 -36.71 -0.32
C CYS A 268 37.74 -37.68 -1.42
N LEU A 269 37.81 -37.21 -2.66
CA LEU A 269 37.69 -38.03 -3.88
C LEU A 269 38.81 -37.58 -4.82
N ILE A 270 39.64 -38.51 -5.28
CA ILE A 270 40.72 -38.24 -6.23
C ILE A 270 40.47 -39.10 -7.46
N TRP A 271 40.61 -38.51 -8.64
CA TRP A 271 40.57 -39.21 -9.93
C TRP A 271 41.97 -39.17 -10.54
N LEU A 272 42.30 -40.16 -11.37
CA LEU A 272 43.66 -40.42 -11.86
C LEU A 272 43.73 -40.26 -13.39
N ASP A 273 44.96 -40.14 -13.89
CA ASP A 273 45.27 -39.95 -15.32
C ASP A 273 44.57 -40.98 -16.22
N SER A 274 43.93 -40.48 -17.28
CA SER A 274 43.31 -41.24 -18.36
C SER A 274 44.25 -42.22 -19.09
N ASN A 275 45.56 -42.11 -18.89
CA ASN A 275 46.60 -42.95 -19.52
C ASN A 275 47.17 -44.06 -18.61
N ALA A 276 46.76 -44.14 -17.33
CA ALA A 276 47.26 -45.13 -16.38
C ALA A 276 46.73 -46.56 -16.66
N ASN A 277 47.50 -47.60 -16.32
CA ASN A 277 47.07 -48.98 -16.59
C ASN A 277 46.17 -49.57 -15.47
N THR A 278 45.46 -50.65 -15.80
CA THR A 278 44.40 -51.22 -14.94
C THR A 278 44.90 -51.92 -13.67
N GLN A 279 46.21 -52.01 -13.44
CA GLN A 279 46.79 -52.46 -12.17
C GLN A 279 47.24 -51.27 -11.31
N GLU A 280 47.92 -50.28 -11.92
CA GLU A 280 48.29 -49.01 -11.26
C GLU A 280 47.06 -48.30 -10.66
N ILE A 281 45.94 -48.32 -11.39
CA ILE A 281 44.65 -47.80 -10.92
C ILE A 281 44.20 -48.52 -9.63
N ARG A 282 44.28 -49.85 -9.55
CA ARG A 282 43.84 -50.62 -8.36
C ARG A 282 44.76 -50.43 -7.16
N ASP A 283 46.06 -50.40 -7.40
CA ASP A 283 47.06 -50.19 -6.35
C ASP A 283 46.96 -48.75 -5.79
N ALA A 284 46.61 -47.78 -6.65
CA ALA A 284 46.28 -46.43 -6.24
C ALA A 284 44.92 -46.33 -5.51
N GLU A 285 43.87 -47.04 -5.97
CA GLU A 285 42.57 -47.13 -5.30
C GLU A 285 42.68 -47.69 -3.88
N GLN A 286 43.49 -48.74 -3.67
CA GLN A 286 43.74 -49.29 -2.33
C GLN A 286 44.49 -48.30 -1.41
N LYS A 287 45.48 -47.57 -1.95
CA LYS A 287 46.15 -46.48 -1.21
C LYS A 287 45.18 -45.34 -0.91
N LEU A 288 44.30 -44.97 -1.84
CA LEU A 288 43.22 -43.99 -1.65
C LEU A 288 42.29 -44.40 -0.51
N ALA A 289 41.85 -45.65 -0.47
CA ALA A 289 40.96 -46.17 0.55
C ALA A 289 41.61 -46.15 1.95
N ALA A 290 42.91 -46.39 2.04
CA ALA A 290 43.66 -46.23 3.29
C ALA A 290 43.73 -44.75 3.74
N ILE A 291 44.04 -43.84 2.81
CA ILE A 291 44.13 -42.38 3.04
C ILE A 291 42.78 -41.79 3.48
N ASN A 292 41.70 -42.11 2.76
CA ASN A 292 40.35 -41.58 3.04
C ASN A 292 39.80 -42.05 4.40
N ASN A 293 40.24 -43.23 4.88
CA ASN A 293 39.92 -43.72 6.23
C ASN A 293 40.77 -43.07 7.35
N ASN A 294 41.86 -42.36 7.02
CA ASN A 294 42.61 -41.56 7.99
C ASN A 294 42.10 -40.11 8.10
N PHE A 295 41.62 -39.51 7.00
CA PHE A 295 41.03 -38.15 7.04
C PHE A 295 39.85 -37.99 8.03
N LYS A 296 39.13 -39.07 8.35
CA LYS A 296 38.06 -39.09 9.36
C LYS A 296 38.56 -39.04 10.82
N LYS A 297 39.87 -39.15 11.06
CA LYS A 297 40.48 -39.24 12.40
C LYS A 297 41.14 -37.94 12.86
N PHE A 298 41.52 -37.05 11.94
CA PHE A 298 42.16 -35.79 12.29
C PHE A 298 41.18 -34.86 13.01
N THR A 299 41.60 -34.27 14.13
CA THR A 299 40.78 -33.34 14.91
C THR A 299 41.12 -31.86 14.67
N ASP A 300 42.25 -31.58 14.02
CA ASP A 300 42.68 -30.22 13.66
C ASP A 300 43.48 -30.19 12.34
N ILE A 301 43.67 -28.98 11.81
CA ILE A 301 44.33 -28.73 10.51
C ILE A 301 45.83 -29.04 10.51
N THR A 302 46.50 -28.96 11.66
CA THR A 302 47.94 -29.19 11.82
C THR A 302 48.29 -30.67 11.68
N GLN A 303 47.44 -31.55 12.23
CA GLN A 303 47.56 -33.00 12.03
C GLN A 303 47.44 -33.38 10.55
N CYS A 304 46.52 -32.72 9.84
CA CYS A 304 46.29 -32.90 8.41
C CYS A 304 47.51 -32.46 7.58
N GLN A 305 48.06 -31.27 7.82
CA GLN A 305 49.28 -30.79 7.14
C GLN A 305 50.45 -31.75 7.33
N LYS A 306 50.76 -32.11 8.58
CA LYS A 306 51.90 -32.97 8.90
C LYS A 306 51.81 -34.34 8.21
N TYR A 307 50.62 -34.94 8.16
CA TYR A 307 50.41 -36.22 7.47
C TYR A 307 50.67 -36.14 5.96
N ILE A 308 50.42 -34.99 5.32
CA ILE A 308 50.67 -34.76 3.89
C ILE A 308 52.16 -34.49 3.62
N GLU A 309 52.82 -33.75 4.52
CA GLU A 309 54.25 -33.43 4.42
C GLU A 309 55.15 -34.67 4.62
N GLU A 310 54.70 -35.66 5.40
CA GLU A 310 55.44 -36.91 5.70
C GLU A 310 55.29 -38.03 4.65
N GLN A 311 54.55 -37.83 3.53
CA GLN A 311 54.42 -38.86 2.48
C GLN A 311 55.60 -38.85 1.47
N PRO A 312 56.17 -40.03 1.11
CA PRO A 312 57.24 -40.12 0.11
C PRO A 312 56.72 -39.98 -1.33
N GLY A 313 57.41 -39.18 -2.15
CA GLY A 313 57.07 -38.94 -3.56
C GLY A 313 56.36 -37.60 -3.84
N ASN A 314 56.70 -36.54 -3.10
CA ASN A 314 55.92 -35.32 -2.96
C ASN A 314 56.19 -34.23 -4.03
N ASP A 315 56.59 -34.63 -5.24
CA ASP A 315 57.07 -33.71 -6.29
C ASP A 315 55.95 -33.15 -7.19
N GLN A 316 54.77 -33.79 -7.20
CA GLN A 316 53.55 -33.28 -7.85
C GLN A 316 52.33 -33.64 -7.01
N LEU A 317 51.64 -32.64 -6.46
CA LEU A 317 50.42 -32.84 -5.66
C LEU A 317 49.26 -31.98 -6.18
N VAL A 318 48.12 -32.63 -6.43
CA VAL A 318 46.84 -31.99 -6.77
C VAL A 318 45.86 -32.26 -5.63
N ILE A 319 45.28 -31.20 -5.06
CA ILE A 319 44.39 -31.32 -3.90
C ILE A 319 42.96 -30.94 -4.30
N ILE A 320 42.03 -31.87 -4.05
CA ILE A 320 40.59 -31.66 -4.21
C ILE A 320 39.96 -31.56 -2.82
N VAL A 321 39.30 -30.45 -2.52
CA VAL A 321 38.65 -30.18 -1.22
C VAL A 321 37.16 -29.92 -1.41
N SER A 322 36.32 -30.56 -0.58
CA SER A 322 34.86 -30.39 -0.59
C SER A 322 34.29 -30.29 0.84
N GLY A 323 33.16 -29.57 0.99
CA GLY A 323 32.47 -29.36 2.28
C GLY A 323 32.73 -27.98 2.94
N ARG A 324 31.96 -27.64 3.98
CA ARG A 324 31.95 -26.28 4.60
C ARG A 324 33.34 -25.80 5.07
N MET A 325 34.10 -26.64 5.79
CA MET A 325 35.47 -26.29 6.22
C MET A 325 36.45 -26.06 5.06
N GLY A 326 36.15 -26.52 3.84
CA GLY A 326 37.02 -26.33 2.68
C GLY A 326 37.31 -24.86 2.38
N ARG A 327 36.35 -23.95 2.64
CA ARG A 327 36.54 -22.50 2.49
C ARG A 327 37.57 -21.91 3.46
N GLU A 328 37.69 -22.46 4.66
CA GLU A 328 38.62 -21.98 5.70
C GLU A 328 40.03 -22.54 5.51
N ILE A 329 40.17 -23.71 4.89
CA ILE A 329 41.44 -24.40 4.62
C ILE A 329 42.18 -23.79 3.40
N VAL A 330 41.45 -23.36 2.36
CA VAL A 330 42.01 -22.83 1.09
C VAL A 330 43.03 -21.68 1.28
N PRO A 331 42.81 -20.66 2.14
CA PRO A 331 43.80 -19.61 2.41
C PRO A 331 45.14 -20.07 3.00
N PHE A 332 45.20 -21.30 3.55
CA PHE A 332 46.42 -21.88 4.11
C PHE A 332 47.16 -22.75 3.07
N ILE A 333 46.44 -23.58 2.29
CA ILE A 333 47.05 -24.40 1.24
C ILE A 333 47.81 -23.54 0.21
N TRP A 334 47.30 -22.34 -0.13
CA TRP A 334 47.96 -21.41 -1.04
C TRP A 334 49.41 -21.06 -0.64
N LYS A 335 49.75 -21.14 0.65
CA LYS A 335 51.07 -20.77 1.17
C LYS A 335 52.13 -21.85 0.97
N LEU A 336 51.74 -23.08 0.59
CA LEU A 336 52.68 -24.15 0.29
C LEU A 336 53.46 -23.85 -1.02
N PRO A 337 54.79 -24.08 -1.06
CA PRO A 337 55.64 -23.67 -2.19
C PRO A 337 55.62 -24.64 -3.39
N GLN A 338 55.00 -25.82 -3.23
CA GLN A 338 55.09 -26.98 -4.14
C GLN A 338 53.73 -27.42 -4.74
N VAL A 339 52.63 -26.73 -4.41
CA VAL A 339 51.28 -27.06 -4.94
C VAL A 339 51.09 -26.49 -6.34
N ILE A 340 50.72 -27.35 -7.29
CA ILE A 340 50.62 -27.00 -8.72
C ILE A 340 49.21 -26.47 -9.07
N SER A 341 48.16 -27.14 -8.61
CA SER A 341 46.75 -26.74 -8.80
C SER A 341 45.89 -27.09 -7.59
N ILE A 342 44.91 -26.23 -7.29
CA ILE A 342 43.90 -26.46 -6.25
C ILE A 342 42.51 -26.44 -6.89
N TYR A 343 41.76 -27.53 -6.74
CA TYR A 343 40.39 -27.65 -7.27
C TYR A 343 39.39 -27.69 -6.12
N VAL A 344 38.64 -26.60 -5.93
CA VAL A 344 37.64 -26.47 -4.87
C VAL A 344 36.26 -26.81 -5.41
N TYR A 345 35.80 -28.04 -5.16
CA TYR A 345 34.46 -28.48 -5.54
C TYR A 345 33.49 -28.35 -4.36
N CYS A 346 32.90 -27.17 -4.24
CA CYS A 346 31.70 -26.99 -3.42
C CYS A 346 30.47 -27.53 -4.16
N MET A 347 29.99 -28.71 -3.78
CA MET A 347 28.59 -29.06 -4.03
C MET A 347 27.70 -28.29 -3.05
N ASP A 348 26.90 -27.35 -3.56
CA ASP A 348 25.68 -26.93 -2.89
C ASP A 348 24.70 -28.11 -2.93
N LYS A 349 24.48 -28.75 -1.78
CA LYS A 349 23.60 -29.93 -1.65
C LYS A 349 22.14 -29.63 -1.96
N GLU A 350 21.72 -28.36 -1.96
CA GLU A 350 20.33 -27.95 -2.19
C GLU A 350 20.05 -27.63 -3.68
N LYS A 351 21.07 -27.57 -4.56
CA LYS A 351 20.89 -27.03 -5.93
C LYS A 351 21.47 -27.85 -7.09
N ASN A 352 22.24 -28.91 -6.81
CA ASN A 352 22.78 -29.86 -7.80
C ASN A 352 23.35 -29.24 -9.10
N LYS A 353 24.02 -28.09 -8.97
CA LYS A 353 24.77 -27.42 -10.05
C LYS A 353 26.19 -27.14 -9.57
N GLN A 354 27.17 -27.53 -10.39
CA GLN A 354 28.58 -27.35 -10.06
C GLN A 354 28.97 -25.86 -10.03
N TRP A 355 29.72 -25.48 -9.00
CA TRP A 355 30.56 -24.28 -9.02
C TRP A 355 32.01 -24.72 -9.15
N SER A 356 32.62 -24.52 -10.32
CA SER A 356 34.04 -24.80 -10.56
C SER A 356 34.87 -23.52 -10.43
N HIS A 357 35.25 -23.16 -9.21
CA HIS A 357 36.29 -22.15 -8.99
C HIS A 357 37.66 -22.81 -9.03
N ILE A 358 38.28 -22.79 -10.21
CA ILE A 358 39.67 -23.23 -10.40
C ILE A 358 40.58 -22.11 -9.92
N TYR A 359 41.46 -22.42 -8.96
CA TYR A 359 42.50 -21.52 -8.50
C TYR A 359 43.86 -22.03 -9.00
N VAL A 360 44.31 -21.49 -10.13
CA VAL A 360 45.64 -21.81 -10.69
C VAL A 360 46.67 -20.86 -10.06
N LYS A 361 47.56 -21.41 -9.24
CA LYS A 361 48.76 -20.70 -8.77
C LYS A 361 49.87 -20.91 -9.79
N VAL A 362 49.78 -20.20 -10.93
CA VAL A 362 50.88 -20.18 -11.92
C VAL A 362 52.11 -19.60 -11.23
N LYS A 363 53.13 -20.44 -11.05
CA LYS A 363 54.45 -20.02 -10.58
C LYS A 363 55.26 -19.62 -11.81
N ASP A 364 55.15 -18.34 -12.17
CA ASP A 364 55.97 -17.61 -13.14
C ASP A 364 56.38 -18.36 -14.43
N VAL A 365 55.44 -18.59 -15.36
CA VAL A 365 55.72 -18.66 -16.81
C VAL A 365 54.41 -18.56 -17.63
N VAL A 366 54.46 -17.89 -18.78
CA VAL A 366 53.38 -17.83 -19.77
C VAL A 366 53.54 -18.98 -20.77
N ILE A 367 52.46 -19.72 -21.05
CA ILE A 367 52.39 -20.70 -22.14
C ILE A 367 51.02 -20.54 -22.84
N GLU A 368 51.06 -20.11 -24.10
CA GLU A 368 50.00 -20.38 -25.08
C GLU A 368 50.22 -21.79 -25.66
N LEU A 369 49.18 -22.45 -26.17
CA LEU A 369 49.36 -23.76 -26.80
C LEU A 369 50.09 -23.59 -28.16
N ASP A 370 51.23 -24.27 -28.33
CA ASP A 370 51.46 -25.17 -29.49
C ASP A 370 52.76 -26.01 -29.36
N GLU A 371 52.81 -27.09 -30.14
CA GLU A 371 53.91 -27.99 -30.54
C GLU A 371 55.09 -28.37 -29.59
N LEU A 372 55.07 -29.63 -29.14
CA LEU A 372 56.07 -30.71 -29.34
C LEU A 372 57.62 -30.41 -29.34
N ILE A 373 58.34 -31.06 -28.40
CA ILE A 373 59.80 -31.44 -28.40
C ILE A 373 60.83 -30.27 -28.41
N ILE A 374 61.77 -30.09 -27.47
CA ILE A 374 63.04 -30.83 -27.35
C ILE A 374 63.79 -30.66 -25.98
N ARG A 375 64.13 -31.82 -25.38
CA ARG A 375 65.30 -32.20 -24.53
C ARG A 375 65.90 -31.27 -23.45
N ILE A 376 65.61 -31.69 -22.21
CA ILE A 376 66.48 -31.83 -21.02
C ILE A 376 68.01 -31.89 -21.25
N LYS A 377 68.78 -31.16 -20.41
CA LYS A 377 70.08 -31.51 -19.74
C LYS A 377 70.56 -30.30 -18.92
N ALA A 378 71.33 -30.38 -17.83
CA ALA A 378 71.73 -31.43 -16.86
C ALA A 378 71.87 -30.68 -15.49
N ASP A 379 72.32 -31.19 -14.34
CA ASP A 379 73.21 -32.29 -13.90
C ASP A 379 72.97 -32.47 -12.36
N HIS A 380 73.56 -33.33 -11.52
CA HIS A 380 74.83 -34.07 -11.55
C HIS A 380 74.86 -35.18 -10.46
N LYS A 381 75.36 -36.39 -10.78
CA LYS A 381 76.47 -37.12 -10.07
C LYS A 381 76.45 -38.66 -10.19
N THR A 382 77.58 -39.17 -10.70
CA THR A 382 78.29 -40.43 -10.30
C THR A 382 77.60 -41.81 -10.51
N GLN A 383 78.29 -42.89 -10.90
CA GLN A 383 79.75 -43.10 -11.11
C GLN A 383 80.04 -44.31 -12.03
N ASN A 384 81.29 -44.38 -12.54
CA ASN A 384 82.03 -45.62 -12.92
C ASN A 384 81.51 -46.45 -14.12
N ILE A 385 82.27 -46.77 -15.17
CA ILE A 385 83.66 -46.43 -15.60
C ILE A 385 83.65 -46.32 -17.18
N MET A 386 84.69 -46.35 -18.03
CA MET A 386 86.11 -46.76 -17.97
C MET A 386 87.00 -45.94 -18.98
N GLU A 387 88.06 -46.58 -19.49
CA GLU A 387 89.11 -46.23 -20.45
C GLU A 387 88.64 -46.04 -21.91
N GLN A 388 89.34 -45.43 -22.89
CA GLN A 388 90.56 -44.59 -23.10
C GLN A 388 91.16 -44.99 -24.51
N PRO A 389 92.05 -44.22 -25.19
CA PRO A 389 91.89 -42.83 -25.63
C PRO A 389 92.48 -42.54 -27.06
N LEU A 390 92.54 -41.26 -27.46
CA LEU A 390 93.41 -40.62 -28.50
C LEU A 390 93.12 -40.88 -30.00
N PRO A 391 93.60 -40.00 -30.94
CA PRO A 391 94.11 -38.63 -30.78
C PRO A 391 93.41 -37.57 -31.66
N THR A 392 93.53 -36.29 -31.27
CA THR A 392 93.11 -35.12 -32.05
C THR A 392 93.96 -34.91 -33.30
N LYS A 393 93.36 -34.49 -34.43
CA LYS A 393 94.08 -33.79 -35.51
C LYS A 393 93.18 -32.76 -36.19
N ALA A 394 93.63 -31.51 -36.22
CA ALA A 394 92.97 -30.44 -36.96
C ALA A 394 93.43 -30.44 -38.43
N ILE A 395 92.48 -30.28 -39.36
CA ILE A 395 92.72 -29.96 -40.77
C ILE A 395 91.70 -28.86 -41.14
N ALA A 396 92.09 -27.91 -41.99
CA ALA A 396 91.31 -26.71 -42.27
C ALA A 396 90.55 -26.78 -43.60
N ARG A 397 89.38 -26.11 -43.62
CA ARG A 397 88.64 -25.61 -44.79
C ARG A 397 88.27 -26.63 -45.89
N SER A 398 87.08 -27.21 -45.76
CA SER A 398 86.03 -26.95 -46.76
C SER A 398 85.25 -25.67 -46.36
N VAL A 399 84.56 -25.04 -47.31
CA VAL A 399 83.53 -24.03 -46.99
C VAL A 399 82.19 -24.74 -47.08
N ASP A 400 81.82 -25.42 -46.00
CA ASP A 400 80.52 -26.04 -45.88
C ASP A 400 79.49 -24.90 -45.72
N ALA A 401 78.56 -24.78 -46.67
CA ALA A 401 77.55 -23.75 -46.62
C ALA A 401 76.59 -24.02 -45.45
N VAL A 402 76.14 -22.95 -44.77
CA VAL A 402 75.31 -23.03 -43.56
C VAL A 402 73.95 -22.41 -43.82
N GLN A 403 72.89 -23.09 -43.37
CA GLN A 403 71.50 -22.62 -43.47
C GLN A 403 71.30 -21.26 -42.78
N PRO A 404 70.27 -20.48 -43.16
CA PRO A 404 70.01 -19.17 -42.56
C PRO A 404 69.65 -19.31 -41.07
N LYS A 405 70.00 -18.29 -40.28
CA LYS A 405 69.74 -18.24 -38.84
C LYS A 405 69.15 -16.88 -38.47
N VAL A 406 68.00 -16.90 -37.79
CA VAL A 406 67.41 -15.71 -37.17
C VAL A 406 68.37 -15.14 -36.11
N GLU A 407 68.69 -13.87 -36.23
CA GLU A 407 69.35 -13.10 -35.19
C GLU A 407 68.36 -12.09 -34.59
N ALA A 408 68.57 -11.75 -33.32
CA ALA A 408 67.68 -10.88 -32.56
C ALA A 408 67.54 -9.49 -33.25
N PRO A 409 66.39 -8.82 -33.12
CA PRO A 409 65.75 -8.59 -31.81
C PRO A 409 64.83 -9.71 -31.31
N LYS A 410 64.80 -9.93 -30.00
CA LYS A 410 63.59 -10.45 -29.33
C LYS A 410 62.59 -9.30 -29.20
N ALA A 411 62.08 -8.83 -30.34
CA ALA A 411 60.84 -8.07 -30.34
C ALA A 411 59.73 -8.96 -29.76
N ALA A 412 58.69 -8.38 -29.17
CA ALA A 412 57.56 -9.17 -28.73
C ALA A 412 56.95 -9.93 -29.93
N ASN A 413 56.57 -11.19 -29.73
CA ASN A 413 55.91 -12.02 -30.75
C ASN A 413 54.57 -11.40 -31.21
N HIS A 414 54.09 -10.38 -30.50
CA HIS A 414 52.86 -9.63 -30.73
C HIS A 414 53.16 -8.14 -30.91
N GLN A 415 52.60 -7.52 -31.94
CA GLN A 415 52.61 -6.06 -32.16
C GLN A 415 51.18 -5.49 -32.19
N LEU A 416 51.05 -4.20 -31.90
CA LEU A 416 49.79 -3.46 -31.85
C LEU A 416 49.89 -2.25 -32.79
N CYS A 417 48.91 -2.05 -33.66
CA CYS A 417 48.78 -0.85 -34.51
C CYS A 417 47.36 -0.28 -34.38
N ILE A 418 47.19 1.05 -34.39
CA ILE A 418 45.86 1.68 -34.45
C ILE A 418 45.42 1.79 -35.91
N ILE A 419 44.15 1.51 -36.20
CA ILE A 419 43.60 1.57 -37.55
C ILE A 419 43.85 2.93 -38.22
N GLY A 420 44.42 2.91 -39.43
CA GLY A 420 44.81 4.08 -40.21
C GLY A 420 46.23 4.61 -39.92
N GLU A 421 46.94 4.10 -38.92
CA GLU A 421 48.36 4.40 -38.68
C GLU A 421 49.29 3.45 -39.47
N ASP A 422 50.57 3.79 -39.54
CA ASP A 422 51.60 2.97 -40.19
C ASP A 422 52.35 2.12 -39.16
N ILE A 423 52.73 0.89 -39.51
CA ILE A 423 53.55 0.02 -38.64
C ILE A 423 54.64 -0.72 -39.42
N GLN A 424 55.74 -1.06 -38.74
CA GLN A 424 56.88 -1.76 -39.33
C GLN A 424 57.26 -3.01 -38.51
N ILE A 425 57.15 -4.18 -39.15
CA ILE A 425 57.64 -5.46 -38.62
C ILE A 425 59.04 -5.70 -39.18
N SER A 426 60.00 -6.16 -38.38
CA SER A 426 61.38 -6.35 -38.85
C SER A 426 62.12 -7.47 -38.15
N TRP A 427 62.77 -8.32 -38.94
CA TRP A 427 63.54 -9.48 -38.50
C TRP A 427 64.92 -9.50 -39.15
N LYS A 428 65.94 -9.95 -38.40
CA LYS A 428 67.31 -10.04 -38.87
C LYS A 428 67.70 -11.49 -39.14
N PHE A 429 68.34 -11.72 -40.27
CA PHE A 429 68.79 -13.05 -40.70
C PHE A 429 70.28 -13.02 -41.03
N SER A 430 70.97 -14.06 -40.59
CA SER A 430 72.40 -14.29 -40.85
C SER A 430 72.59 -15.55 -41.71
N GLY A 431 73.65 -15.58 -42.50
CA GLY A 431 74.04 -16.70 -43.34
C GLY A 431 75.42 -16.45 -43.94
N ILE A 432 76.13 -17.51 -44.33
CA ILE A 432 77.43 -17.39 -45.04
C ILE A 432 77.18 -16.91 -46.48
N GLU A 433 76.14 -17.45 -47.12
CA GLU A 433 75.48 -16.83 -48.25
C GLU A 433 74.35 -15.93 -47.73
N LYS A 434 74.18 -14.72 -48.31
CA LYS A 434 73.07 -13.83 -47.94
C LYS A 434 71.74 -14.54 -48.28
N PRO A 435 70.86 -14.82 -47.29
CA PRO A 435 69.55 -15.39 -47.59
C PRO A 435 68.65 -14.36 -48.26
N GLN A 436 67.69 -14.83 -49.06
CA GLN A 436 66.58 -14.00 -49.54
C GLN A 436 65.41 -14.11 -48.58
N VAL A 437 64.78 -12.99 -48.20
CA VAL A 437 63.65 -12.98 -47.26
C VAL A 437 62.33 -12.77 -48.00
N THR A 438 61.42 -13.74 -47.86
CA THR A 438 60.05 -13.69 -48.38
C THR A 438 59.08 -13.50 -47.22
N TRP A 439 58.08 -12.63 -47.38
CA TRP A 439 57.08 -12.35 -46.34
C TRP A 439 55.74 -13.00 -46.66
N PHE A 440 55.08 -13.51 -45.62
CA PHE A 440 53.76 -14.15 -45.67
C PHE A 440 52.84 -13.53 -44.61
N HIS A 441 51.54 -13.58 -44.83
CA HIS A 441 50.48 -13.21 -43.88
C HIS A 441 49.49 -14.37 -43.78
N ASN A 442 49.27 -14.88 -42.57
CA ASN A 442 48.46 -16.07 -42.31
C ASN A 442 48.85 -17.25 -43.24
N ASP A 443 50.16 -17.47 -43.35
CA ASP A 443 50.87 -18.43 -44.22
C ASP A 443 50.59 -18.32 -45.73
N GLN A 444 49.93 -17.26 -46.20
CA GLN A 444 49.82 -16.90 -47.63
C GLN A 444 50.90 -15.86 -48.02
N LEU A 445 51.45 -15.98 -49.24
CA LEU A 445 52.50 -15.07 -49.74
C LEU A 445 51.99 -13.61 -49.80
N LEU A 446 52.68 -12.69 -49.13
CA LEU A 446 52.28 -11.28 -49.05
C LEU A 446 52.64 -10.53 -50.35
N PRO A 447 51.66 -10.00 -51.12
CA PRO A 447 51.95 -9.29 -52.36
C PRO A 447 52.51 -7.88 -52.09
N ILE A 448 53.82 -7.72 -52.24
CA ILE A 448 54.53 -6.44 -52.05
C ILE A 448 54.01 -5.39 -53.04
N ASN A 449 53.62 -4.22 -52.52
CA ASN A 449 52.99 -3.14 -53.27
C ASN A 449 53.17 -1.77 -52.55
N SER A 450 52.41 -0.73 -52.90
CA SER A 450 52.53 0.59 -52.28
C SER A 450 52.13 0.64 -50.79
N ARG A 451 51.23 -0.25 -50.35
CA ARG A 451 50.78 -0.41 -48.96
C ARG A 451 51.73 -1.31 -48.15
N PHE A 452 52.11 -2.46 -48.72
CA PHE A 452 53.03 -3.43 -48.13
C PHE A 452 54.41 -3.32 -48.78
N GLN A 453 55.32 -2.57 -48.16
CA GLN A 453 56.67 -2.33 -48.69
C GLN A 453 57.69 -3.16 -47.90
N VAL A 454 58.59 -3.87 -48.60
CA VAL A 454 59.70 -4.59 -47.97
C VAL A 454 61.03 -3.95 -48.34
N ALA A 455 61.85 -3.67 -47.31
CA ALA A 455 63.22 -3.19 -47.45
C ALA A 455 64.18 -4.13 -46.73
N GLU A 456 65.18 -4.64 -47.45
CA GLU A 456 66.35 -5.30 -46.85
C GLU A 456 67.48 -4.30 -46.64
N THR A 457 68.20 -4.42 -45.53
CA THR A 457 69.44 -3.67 -45.24
C THR A 457 70.67 -4.55 -45.36
N ASP A 458 71.83 -3.94 -45.64
CA ASP A 458 73.10 -4.65 -45.85
C ASP A 458 73.57 -5.46 -44.63
N ASP A 459 73.04 -5.16 -43.44
CA ASP A 459 73.34 -5.87 -42.19
C ASP A 459 72.53 -7.19 -42.01
N GLY A 460 71.64 -7.53 -42.93
CA GLY A 460 70.78 -8.72 -42.89
C GLY A 460 69.38 -8.51 -42.29
N THR A 461 68.99 -7.28 -41.98
CA THR A 461 67.62 -6.99 -41.49
C THR A 461 66.64 -6.82 -42.65
N SER A 462 65.56 -7.59 -42.67
CA SER A 462 64.40 -7.38 -43.55
C SER A 462 63.29 -6.66 -42.77
N LYS A 463 62.69 -5.64 -43.38
CA LYS A 463 61.67 -4.77 -42.78
C LYS A 463 60.44 -4.75 -43.68
N LEU A 464 59.29 -5.16 -43.15
CA LEU A 464 57.98 -4.98 -43.75
C LEU A 464 57.32 -3.73 -43.15
N SER A 465 57.10 -2.71 -43.96
CA SER A 465 56.26 -1.56 -43.65
C SER A 465 54.84 -1.80 -44.16
N ILE A 466 53.85 -1.55 -43.30
CA ILE A 466 52.42 -1.60 -43.59
C ILE A 466 51.90 -0.17 -43.42
N HIS A 467 51.48 0.46 -44.52
CA HIS A 467 50.92 1.81 -44.49
C HIS A 467 49.40 1.79 -44.34
N GLN A 468 48.85 2.72 -43.54
CA GLN A 468 47.41 2.89 -43.28
C GLN A 468 46.70 1.60 -42.89
N ALA A 469 47.11 1.00 -41.77
CA ALA A 469 46.70 -0.34 -41.33
C ALA A 469 45.16 -0.48 -41.20
N GLU A 470 44.62 -1.59 -41.68
CA GLU A 470 43.19 -1.93 -41.70
C GLU A 470 42.92 -3.20 -40.89
N VAL A 471 41.66 -3.44 -40.50
CA VAL A 471 41.27 -4.63 -39.71
C VAL A 471 41.65 -5.95 -40.42
N ALA A 472 41.73 -5.94 -41.76
CA ALA A 472 42.16 -7.08 -42.56
C ALA A 472 43.66 -7.42 -42.44
N ASP A 473 44.50 -6.49 -41.98
CA ASP A 473 45.94 -6.73 -41.75
C ASP A 473 46.18 -7.54 -40.46
N GLN A 474 45.18 -7.68 -39.59
CA GLN A 474 45.31 -8.50 -38.38
C GLN A 474 45.62 -9.97 -38.74
N GLY A 475 46.68 -10.52 -38.13
CA GLY A 475 47.13 -11.88 -38.44
C GLY A 475 48.59 -12.12 -38.12
N ILE A 476 49.09 -13.30 -38.48
CA ILE A 476 50.47 -13.72 -38.28
C ILE A 476 51.29 -13.36 -39.52
N TYR A 477 52.25 -12.46 -39.38
CA TYR A 477 53.25 -12.15 -40.41
C TYR A 477 54.48 -13.03 -40.21
N THR A 478 54.83 -13.80 -41.23
CA THR A 478 55.96 -14.72 -41.24
C THR A 478 57.03 -14.20 -42.20
N ALA A 479 58.22 -13.90 -41.69
CA ALA A 479 59.40 -13.61 -42.49
C ALA A 479 60.22 -14.91 -42.65
N ARG A 480 60.31 -15.41 -43.87
CA ARG A 480 60.96 -16.67 -44.25
C ARG A 480 62.23 -16.39 -45.03
N ALA A 481 63.37 -16.82 -44.51
CA ALA A 481 64.69 -16.58 -45.10
C ALA A 481 65.30 -17.89 -45.62
N THR A 482 65.66 -17.93 -46.90
CA THR A 482 66.10 -19.14 -47.61
C THR A 482 67.47 -18.92 -48.29
N ASN A 483 68.34 -19.93 -48.28
CA ASN A 483 69.57 -19.98 -49.09
C ASN A 483 69.77 -21.37 -49.73
N SER A 484 70.94 -21.64 -50.32
CA SER A 484 71.22 -22.92 -51.02
C SER A 484 71.19 -24.19 -50.14
N VAL A 485 71.14 -24.03 -48.82
CA VAL A 485 71.29 -25.11 -47.81
C VAL A 485 69.99 -25.39 -47.07
N GLY A 486 69.15 -24.37 -46.88
CA GLY A 486 67.92 -24.49 -46.10
C GLY A 486 67.19 -23.18 -45.86
N GLU A 487 66.24 -23.23 -44.93
CA GLU A 487 65.25 -22.19 -44.66
C GLU A 487 65.08 -21.98 -43.16
N THR A 488 64.73 -20.75 -42.75
CA THR A 488 64.33 -20.43 -41.38
C THR A 488 63.22 -19.37 -41.37
N GLU A 489 62.37 -19.37 -40.34
CA GLU A 489 61.26 -18.42 -40.21
C GLU A 489 61.34 -17.62 -38.91
N ALA A 490 60.81 -16.40 -38.94
CA ALA A 490 60.45 -15.63 -37.75
C ALA A 490 59.01 -15.10 -37.91
N LYS A 491 58.19 -15.20 -36.85
CA LYS A 491 56.76 -14.85 -36.89
C LYS A 491 56.42 -13.69 -35.94
N THR A 492 55.52 -12.81 -36.37
CA THR A 492 54.98 -11.71 -35.57
C THR A 492 53.48 -11.60 -35.79
N THR A 493 52.69 -11.75 -34.74
CA THR A 493 51.25 -11.53 -34.76
C THR A 493 50.97 -10.02 -34.64
N LEU A 494 50.29 -9.44 -35.63
CA LEU A 494 49.81 -8.07 -35.59
C LEU A 494 48.34 -8.06 -35.13
N PHE A 495 48.02 -7.27 -34.10
CA PHE A 495 46.65 -6.94 -33.73
C PHE A 495 46.31 -5.49 -34.12
N ILE A 496 45.09 -5.27 -34.61
CA ILE A 496 44.62 -3.96 -35.07
C ILE A 496 43.65 -3.37 -34.04
N ILE A 497 44.04 -2.21 -33.49
CA ILE A 497 43.29 -1.46 -32.50
C ILE A 497 42.32 -0.51 -33.20
N VAL A 498 41.04 -0.63 -32.87
CA VAL A 498 40.01 0.38 -33.12
C VAL A 498 39.72 1.08 -31.80
N LYS A 499 39.98 2.38 -31.72
CA LYS A 499 39.74 3.19 -30.52
C LYS A 499 38.27 3.14 -30.06
N PRO A 500 37.97 3.30 -28.76
CA PRO A 500 36.61 3.39 -28.27
C PRO A 500 35.85 4.55 -28.92
N ALA A 501 34.59 4.34 -29.26
CA ALA A 501 33.65 5.37 -29.70
C ALA A 501 32.27 5.14 -29.06
N ILE A 502 31.61 6.21 -28.63
CA ILE A 502 30.29 6.15 -28.00
C ILE A 502 29.21 6.31 -29.08
N LYS A 503 28.43 5.26 -29.34
CA LYS A 503 27.28 5.27 -30.27
C LYS A 503 26.00 5.77 -29.62
N VAL A 504 25.77 5.39 -28.36
CA VAL A 504 24.66 5.91 -27.54
C VAL A 504 25.24 6.41 -26.23
N ASN A 505 25.02 7.70 -25.99
CA ASN A 505 25.50 8.44 -24.84
C ASN A 505 24.31 8.76 -23.91
N ILE A 506 24.56 8.93 -22.62
CA ILE A 506 23.56 9.42 -21.66
C ILE A 506 23.48 10.95 -21.71
N GLY A 507 22.61 11.57 -20.90
CA GLY A 507 22.56 13.04 -20.81
C GLY A 507 21.36 13.58 -20.04
N GLY A 508 21.33 14.91 -19.90
CA GLY A 508 20.20 15.65 -19.34
C GLY A 508 19.97 15.38 -17.84
N SER A 509 18.70 15.40 -17.43
CA SER A 509 18.27 15.03 -16.08
C SER A 509 17.20 13.95 -16.13
N LEU A 510 17.26 13.04 -15.17
CA LEU A 510 16.28 11.97 -14.97
C LEU A 510 15.66 12.15 -13.58
N GLN A 511 14.34 12.27 -13.53
CA GLN A 511 13.57 12.28 -12.28
C GLN A 511 12.94 10.91 -12.08
N ALA A 512 13.02 10.38 -10.86
CA ALA A 512 12.41 9.10 -10.48
C ALA A 512 11.71 9.24 -9.12
N LEU A 513 10.57 8.58 -8.96
CA LEU A 513 9.92 8.44 -7.66
C LEU A 513 10.71 7.44 -6.80
N LYS A 514 10.80 7.67 -5.49
CA LYS A 514 11.39 6.69 -4.54
C LYS A 514 10.73 5.32 -4.75
N GLY A 515 11.56 4.29 -4.93
CA GLY A 515 11.11 2.92 -5.20
C GLY A 515 11.08 2.53 -6.69
N GLU A 516 11.14 3.48 -7.63
CA GLU A 516 11.21 3.16 -9.06
C GLU A 516 12.58 2.56 -9.45
N THR A 517 12.67 2.03 -10.67
CA THR A 517 13.93 1.51 -11.25
C THR A 517 14.48 2.48 -12.29
N ILE A 518 15.61 3.11 -11.99
CA ILE A 518 16.33 3.98 -12.91
C ILE A 518 17.21 3.12 -13.84
N LYS A 519 17.28 3.49 -15.12
CA LYS A 519 18.13 2.80 -16.11
C LYS A 519 18.92 3.81 -16.92
N LEU A 520 20.25 3.70 -16.90
CA LEU A 520 21.16 4.45 -17.77
C LEU A 520 21.80 3.47 -18.75
N LYS A 521 21.84 3.81 -20.04
CA LYS A 521 22.35 2.94 -21.11
C LYS A 521 23.42 3.62 -21.94
N ILE A 522 24.56 2.96 -22.07
CA ILE A 522 25.64 3.28 -23.02
C ILE A 522 25.63 2.21 -24.12
N ILE A 523 25.98 2.62 -25.34
CA ILE A 523 26.46 1.70 -26.39
C ILE A 523 27.78 2.25 -26.90
N ALA A 524 28.82 1.43 -26.90
CA ALA A 524 30.15 1.78 -27.39
C ALA A 524 30.69 0.73 -28.36
N THR A 525 31.68 1.10 -29.17
CA THR A 525 32.42 0.20 -30.07
C THR A 525 33.91 0.35 -29.87
N GLY A 526 34.69 -0.71 -30.07
CA GLY A 526 36.15 -0.68 -30.09
C GLY A 526 36.74 -2.08 -30.24
N THR A 527 37.99 -2.16 -30.69
CA THR A 527 38.77 -3.40 -30.83
C THR A 527 40.14 -3.18 -30.18
N PRO A 528 40.58 -3.98 -29.18
CA PRO A 528 39.76 -4.87 -28.35
C PRO A 528 38.52 -4.17 -27.77
N LYS A 529 37.51 -4.97 -27.42
CA LYS A 529 36.26 -4.51 -26.83
C LYS A 529 36.53 -3.55 -25.65
N PRO A 530 35.91 -2.37 -25.61
CA PRO A 530 36.15 -1.42 -24.53
C PRO A 530 35.52 -1.90 -23.23
N ASP A 531 36.25 -1.74 -22.13
CA ASP A 531 35.68 -1.79 -20.80
C ASP A 531 34.85 -0.51 -20.55
N ILE A 532 33.77 -0.65 -19.78
CA ILE A 532 32.82 0.41 -19.46
C ILE A 532 32.65 0.42 -17.94
N VAL A 533 32.92 1.55 -17.29
CA VAL A 533 32.86 1.70 -15.83
C VAL A 533 31.93 2.86 -15.49
N TRP A 534 30.91 2.62 -14.67
CA TRP A 534 29.97 3.65 -14.25
C TRP A 534 30.54 4.49 -13.11
N MET A 535 30.36 5.81 -13.22
CA MET A 535 30.84 6.81 -12.27
C MET A 535 29.66 7.61 -11.72
N LYS A 536 29.73 7.98 -10.44
CA LYS A 536 28.84 8.92 -9.77
C LYS A 536 29.67 10.05 -9.20
N GLY A 537 29.53 11.25 -9.74
CA GLY A 537 30.46 12.35 -9.48
C GLY A 537 31.84 12.00 -10.01
N ASN A 538 32.75 11.61 -9.11
CA ASN A 538 34.10 11.12 -9.43
C ASN A 538 34.33 9.66 -8.97
N ASP A 539 33.38 9.05 -8.26
CA ASP A 539 33.53 7.75 -7.61
C ASP A 539 32.94 6.62 -8.46
N GLU A 540 33.53 5.44 -8.42
CA GLU A 540 33.06 4.27 -9.17
C GLU A 540 31.79 3.67 -8.54
N VAL A 541 30.82 3.30 -9.38
CA VAL A 541 29.52 2.75 -8.95
C VAL A 541 29.64 1.24 -8.76
N THR A 542 30.01 0.82 -7.55
CA THR A 542 30.14 -0.61 -7.20
C THR A 542 28.78 -1.35 -7.28
N PRO A 543 28.66 -2.42 -8.10
CA PRO A 543 27.45 -3.23 -8.17
C PRO A 543 27.11 -3.92 -6.84
N ASN A 544 25.81 -4.14 -6.61
CA ASN A 544 25.24 -4.82 -5.44
C ASN A 544 23.82 -5.34 -5.77
N ASP A 545 23.12 -5.92 -4.78
CA ASP A 545 21.78 -6.50 -4.99
C ASP A 545 20.76 -5.51 -5.58
N ARG A 546 20.94 -4.21 -5.32
CA ARG A 546 20.05 -3.11 -5.74
C ARG A 546 20.56 -2.36 -6.97
N ILE A 547 21.86 -2.18 -7.10
CA ILE A 547 22.52 -1.52 -8.23
C ILE A 547 23.19 -2.60 -9.10
N GLN A 548 22.55 -2.95 -10.21
CA GLN A 548 23.02 -4.00 -11.12
C GLN A 548 23.54 -3.40 -12.43
N GLU A 549 24.43 -4.12 -13.09
CA GLU A 549 24.97 -3.75 -14.39
C GLU A 549 24.80 -4.91 -15.38
N THR A 550 24.27 -4.61 -16.57
CA THR A 550 24.05 -5.61 -17.64
C THR A 550 24.91 -5.27 -18.85
N ARG A 551 25.78 -6.20 -19.25
CA ARG A 551 26.60 -6.12 -20.48
C ARG A 551 26.07 -7.08 -21.54
N GLN A 552 26.07 -6.63 -22.80
CA GLN A 552 25.71 -7.43 -23.96
C GLN A 552 26.48 -6.95 -25.19
N THR A 553 27.16 -7.86 -25.89
CA THR A 553 27.73 -7.57 -27.20
C THR A 553 26.74 -7.88 -28.32
N CYS A 554 26.53 -6.94 -29.24
CA CYS A 554 25.78 -7.15 -30.47
C CYS A 554 26.55 -6.52 -31.65
N ASN A 555 26.97 -7.31 -32.65
CA ASN A 555 27.61 -6.78 -33.88
C ASN A 555 28.85 -5.88 -33.62
N ASN A 556 29.70 -6.25 -32.67
CA ASN A 556 30.84 -5.47 -32.12
C ASN A 556 30.48 -4.21 -31.33
N ASP A 557 29.19 -3.95 -31.07
CA ASP A 557 28.73 -2.92 -30.14
C ASP A 557 28.63 -3.53 -28.74
N GLU A 558 29.39 -2.99 -27.78
CA GLU A 558 29.23 -3.28 -26.37
C GLU A 558 28.13 -2.40 -25.78
N ILE A 559 27.04 -3.04 -25.42
CA ILE A 559 25.88 -2.43 -24.76
C ILE A 559 26.06 -2.62 -23.25
N CYS A 560 26.10 -1.54 -22.50
CA CYS A 560 26.19 -1.56 -21.05
C CYS A 560 25.02 -0.75 -20.45
N THR A 561 24.31 -1.33 -19.47
CA THR A 561 23.16 -0.71 -18.82
C THR A 561 23.31 -0.78 -17.30
N LEU A 562 23.40 0.37 -16.64
CA LEU A 562 23.27 0.50 -15.19
C LEU A 562 21.79 0.49 -14.82
N VAL A 563 21.41 -0.34 -13.85
CA VAL A 563 20.04 -0.51 -13.35
C VAL A 563 20.05 -0.29 -11.84
N ILE A 564 19.55 0.87 -11.40
CA ILE A 564 19.36 1.18 -9.98
C ILE A 564 17.91 0.85 -9.64
N MET A 565 17.68 -0.30 -9.01
CA MET A 565 16.36 -0.69 -8.51
C MET A 565 16.05 0.03 -7.19
N ASN A 566 14.76 0.15 -6.83
CA ASN A 566 14.29 0.83 -5.62
C ASN A 566 15.07 2.13 -5.36
N ALA A 567 14.84 3.15 -6.20
CA ALA A 567 15.55 4.42 -6.11
C ALA A 567 15.37 5.06 -4.73
N GLU A 568 16.48 5.50 -4.13
CA GLU A 568 16.54 6.15 -2.81
C GLU A 568 17.13 7.57 -2.92
N PRO A 569 16.91 8.46 -1.93
CA PRO A 569 17.52 9.80 -1.92
C PRO A 569 19.05 9.79 -2.05
N GLU A 570 19.70 8.72 -1.58
CA GLU A 570 21.13 8.48 -1.72
C GLU A 570 21.58 8.30 -3.18
N ASP A 571 20.71 7.87 -4.10
CA ASP A 571 21.03 7.73 -5.53
C ASP A 571 21.05 9.06 -6.29
N GLN A 572 20.73 10.18 -5.64
CA GLN A 572 20.84 11.50 -6.26
C GLN A 572 22.30 11.81 -6.60
N GLY A 573 22.53 12.41 -7.78
CA GLY A 573 23.86 12.78 -8.24
C GLY A 573 23.99 12.97 -9.74
N GLU A 574 25.18 13.30 -10.19
CA GLU A 574 25.56 13.27 -11.60
C GLU A 574 26.23 11.93 -11.91
N TYR A 575 25.71 11.20 -12.89
CA TYR A 575 26.28 9.93 -13.33
C TYR A 575 26.93 10.09 -14.70
N SER A 576 28.03 9.37 -14.93
CA SER A 576 28.69 9.19 -16.23
C SER A 576 29.19 7.76 -16.37
N ALA A 577 29.73 7.41 -17.53
CA ALA A 577 30.48 6.19 -17.76
C ALA A 577 31.85 6.55 -18.35
N LYS A 578 32.89 5.86 -17.90
CA LYS A 578 34.22 5.83 -18.54
C LYS A 578 34.25 4.64 -19.49
N ILE A 579 34.81 4.82 -20.68
CA ILE A 579 34.87 3.80 -21.75
C ILE A 579 36.30 3.74 -22.29
N SER A 580 36.99 2.61 -22.12
CA SER A 580 38.42 2.51 -22.44
C SER A 580 38.85 1.17 -23.01
N ASN A 581 39.79 1.20 -23.96
CA ASN A 581 40.59 0.04 -24.37
C ASN A 581 42.07 0.43 -24.46
N VAL A 582 42.93 -0.44 -25.01
CA VAL A 582 44.38 -0.20 -25.13
C VAL A 582 44.77 0.97 -26.05
N GLY A 583 43.85 1.53 -26.84
CA GLY A 583 44.10 2.64 -27.76
C GLY A 583 43.57 4.02 -27.33
N ASP A 584 42.58 4.08 -26.43
CA ASP A 584 42.05 5.35 -25.90
C ASP A 584 41.16 5.16 -24.65
N SER A 585 40.83 6.26 -23.96
CA SER A 585 39.94 6.30 -22.79
C SER A 585 39.04 7.54 -22.83
N LEU A 586 37.75 7.34 -23.09
CA LEU A 586 36.72 8.38 -23.16
C LEU A 586 35.85 8.41 -21.89
N ILE A 587 35.11 9.51 -21.71
CA ILE A 587 34.05 9.65 -20.70
C ILE A 587 32.76 10.10 -21.40
N SER A 588 31.62 9.58 -20.97
CA SER A 588 30.29 9.96 -21.46
C SER A 588 29.91 11.40 -21.06
N ASN A 589 28.78 11.88 -21.57
CA ASN A 589 28.13 13.04 -20.97
C ASN A 589 27.66 12.69 -19.55
N LYS A 590 27.32 13.71 -18.76
CA LYS A 590 26.68 13.53 -17.44
C LYS A 590 25.15 13.47 -17.55
N CYS A 591 24.52 12.60 -16.76
CA CYS A 591 23.09 12.59 -16.50
C CYS A 591 22.82 12.89 -15.02
N LYS A 592 21.98 13.89 -14.72
CA LYS A 592 21.63 14.24 -13.33
C LYS A 592 20.40 13.46 -12.86
N ILE A 593 20.60 12.49 -11.97
CA ILE A 593 19.53 11.74 -11.31
C ILE A 593 19.00 12.54 -10.12
N THR A 594 17.67 12.66 -10.03
CA THR A 594 16.94 13.26 -8.90
C THR A 594 15.82 12.33 -8.44
N VAL A 595 15.84 11.92 -7.18
CA VAL A 595 14.86 11.00 -6.60
C VAL A 595 13.90 11.77 -5.70
N PHE A 596 12.60 11.72 -5.98
CA PHE A 596 11.57 12.51 -5.31
C PHE A 596 10.52 11.64 -4.61
N LYS A 597 9.66 12.25 -3.79
CA LYS A 597 8.41 11.65 -3.31
C LYS A 597 7.26 12.60 -3.56
N LEU A 598 6.13 12.07 -4.03
CA LEU A 598 4.85 12.79 -4.05
C LEU A 598 4.43 13.15 -2.60
N PRO A 599 3.65 14.22 -2.39
CA PRO A 599 3.05 14.49 -1.08
C PRO A 599 2.13 13.36 -0.64
N ALA A 600 2.24 12.95 0.62
CA ALA A 600 1.42 11.90 1.21
C ALA A 600 1.06 12.23 2.67
N PHE A 601 -0.13 11.81 3.09
CA PHE A 601 -0.54 11.83 4.49
C PHE A 601 -0.06 10.54 5.18
N VAL A 602 0.84 10.67 6.16
CA VAL A 602 1.25 9.58 7.07
C VAL A 602 0.22 9.44 8.18
N VAL A 603 -0.20 10.56 8.77
CA VAL A 603 -1.33 10.65 9.70
C VAL A 603 -2.27 11.72 9.17
N LYS A 604 -3.45 11.30 8.71
CA LYS A 604 -4.53 12.20 8.26
C LYS A 604 -5.06 13.04 9.43
N PRO A 605 -5.53 14.28 9.19
CA PRO A 605 -6.33 15.00 10.18
C PRO A 605 -7.60 14.21 10.55
N SER A 606 -8.20 14.53 11.69
CA SER A 606 -9.39 13.86 12.23
C SER A 606 -10.53 14.84 12.46
N THR A 607 -11.78 14.39 12.26
CA THR A 607 -13.00 15.14 12.59
C THR A 607 -13.04 15.56 14.06
N GLN A 608 -13.31 16.84 14.31
CA GLN A 608 -13.34 17.45 15.64
C GLN A 608 -14.78 17.71 16.12
N ARG A 609 -15.01 17.61 17.44
CA ARG A 609 -16.22 18.08 18.14
C ARG A 609 -15.76 19.02 19.27
N VAL A 610 -16.11 20.31 19.19
CA VAL A 610 -15.51 21.38 20.01
C VAL A 610 -16.62 22.38 20.39
N LYS A 611 -16.68 22.89 21.63
CA LYS A 611 -17.74 23.82 22.00
C LYS A 611 -17.46 25.24 21.51
N GLN A 612 -18.51 26.00 21.28
CA GLN A 612 -18.41 27.40 20.88
C GLN A 612 -17.60 28.20 21.92
N GLY A 613 -16.56 28.90 21.46
CA GLY A 613 -15.61 29.63 22.30
C GLY A 613 -14.36 28.85 22.73
N GLU A 614 -14.30 27.52 22.54
CA GLU A 614 -13.09 26.72 22.78
C GLU A 614 -12.11 26.81 21.58
N THR A 615 -11.03 26.01 21.56
CA THR A 615 -10.08 25.93 20.44
C THR A 615 -10.20 24.57 19.75
N ALA A 616 -10.35 24.57 18.41
CA ALA A 616 -10.21 23.35 17.61
C ALA A 616 -8.74 23.15 17.22
N LEU A 617 -8.28 21.89 17.25
CA LEU A 617 -6.89 21.53 16.97
C LEU A 617 -6.82 20.37 15.98
N PHE A 618 -6.44 20.66 14.74
CA PHE A 618 -6.16 19.63 13.73
C PHE A 618 -4.65 19.41 13.64
N LYS A 619 -4.25 18.14 13.64
CA LYS A 619 -2.87 17.69 13.47
C LYS A 619 -2.80 16.73 12.29
N THR A 620 -1.68 16.73 11.58
CA THR A 620 -1.40 15.80 10.49
C THR A 620 0.10 15.55 10.39
N GLN A 621 0.51 14.33 10.05
CA GLN A 621 1.90 14.01 9.73
C GLN A 621 2.02 13.70 8.25
N ILE A 622 3.08 14.17 7.61
CA ILE A 622 3.23 14.15 6.15
C ILE A 622 4.52 13.46 5.73
N ASP A 623 4.54 12.97 4.49
CA ASP A 623 5.75 12.58 3.77
C ASP A 623 5.74 13.22 2.38
N GLY A 624 6.91 13.35 1.77
CA GLY A 624 7.12 14.01 0.48
C GLY A 624 8.54 14.57 0.38
N TYR A 625 9.10 14.60 -0.83
CA TYR A 625 10.41 15.18 -1.08
C TYR A 625 10.43 15.86 -2.46
N PRO A 626 10.64 17.18 -2.57
CA PRO A 626 10.79 18.14 -1.46
C PRO A 626 9.61 18.16 -0.49
N VAL A 627 9.85 18.57 0.75
CA VAL A 627 8.84 18.57 1.84
C VAL A 627 7.59 19.35 1.37
N PRO A 628 6.38 18.75 1.42
CA PRO A 628 5.19 19.41 0.92
C PRO A 628 4.82 20.63 1.75
N LYS A 629 4.46 21.71 1.05
CA LYS A 629 3.78 22.84 1.68
C LYS A 629 2.39 22.39 2.14
N ILE A 630 2.11 22.63 3.41
CA ILE A 630 0.76 22.48 3.97
C ILE A 630 -0.03 23.78 3.76
N SER A 631 -1.33 23.68 3.51
CA SER A 631 -2.26 24.82 3.54
C SER A 631 -3.67 24.35 3.91
N TRP A 632 -4.36 25.12 4.76
CA TRP A 632 -5.67 24.73 5.29
C TRP A 632 -6.81 25.57 4.72
N PHE A 633 -7.96 24.95 4.55
CA PHE A 633 -9.18 25.53 3.97
C PHE A 633 -10.38 25.19 4.86
N LEU A 634 -11.33 26.13 4.99
CA LEU A 634 -12.63 25.92 5.61
C LEU A 634 -13.72 26.19 4.56
N ASN A 635 -14.59 25.20 4.33
CA ASN A 635 -15.69 25.29 3.36
C ASN A 635 -15.21 25.77 1.97
N GLY A 636 -14.01 25.33 1.56
CA GLY A 636 -13.34 25.73 0.31
C GLY A 636 -12.59 27.07 0.32
N LYS A 637 -12.83 27.96 1.30
CA LYS A 637 -12.06 29.22 1.48
C LYS A 637 -10.74 28.89 2.18
N GLN A 638 -9.61 29.35 1.63
CA GLN A 638 -8.32 29.21 2.34
C GLN A 638 -8.34 30.01 3.64
N LEU A 639 -7.84 29.41 4.73
CA LEU A 639 -7.68 30.08 6.01
C LEU A 639 -6.54 31.11 5.96
N LYS A 640 -6.57 32.05 6.90
CA LYS A 640 -5.53 33.07 7.10
C LYS A 640 -5.28 33.26 8.59
N ALA A 641 -4.02 33.47 8.96
CA ALA A 641 -3.58 33.58 10.35
C ALA A 641 -4.17 34.78 11.14
N GLU A 642 -4.89 35.68 10.48
CA GLU A 642 -5.50 36.87 11.08
C GLU A 642 -6.88 36.59 11.71
N GLU A 643 -7.60 35.55 11.28
CA GLU A 643 -8.98 35.25 11.72
C GLU A 643 -9.03 34.42 13.03
N GLY A 644 -8.04 34.57 13.92
CA GLY A 644 -7.90 33.75 15.14
C GLY A 644 -7.37 32.33 14.88
N VAL A 645 -6.84 32.11 13.68
CA VAL A 645 -6.26 30.85 13.21
C VAL A 645 -4.74 30.89 13.40
N GLN A 646 -4.13 29.78 13.80
CA GLN A 646 -2.67 29.61 13.78
C GLN A 646 -2.31 28.34 13.01
N GLU A 647 -1.43 28.48 12.02
CA GLU A 647 -0.83 27.38 11.27
C GLU A 647 0.64 27.24 11.72
N GLN A 648 1.05 26.04 12.06
CA GLN A 648 2.42 25.71 12.49
C GLN A 648 2.88 24.43 11.78
N PHE A 649 4.18 24.32 11.53
CA PHE A 649 4.81 23.11 11.02
C PHE A 649 6.03 22.76 11.87
N ASN A 650 6.25 21.47 12.09
CA ASN A 650 7.39 20.92 12.82
C ASN A 650 8.23 20.08 11.86
N ASP A 651 9.32 20.65 11.34
CA ASP A 651 10.19 20.02 10.34
C ASP A 651 10.80 18.69 10.82
N VAL A 652 11.05 18.55 12.13
CA VAL A 652 11.66 17.33 12.70
C VAL A 652 10.66 16.17 12.75
N ALA A 653 9.37 16.47 12.94
CA ALA A 653 8.30 15.47 12.99
C ALA A 653 7.52 15.33 11.67
N ASN A 654 7.78 16.22 10.70
CA ASN A 654 6.90 16.49 9.55
C ASN A 654 5.43 16.65 9.97
N GLU A 655 5.17 17.32 11.10
CA GLU A 655 3.82 17.52 11.65
C GLU A 655 3.29 18.91 11.29
N GLY A 656 2.15 18.95 10.59
CA GLY A 656 1.34 20.15 10.40
C GLY A 656 0.29 20.30 11.49
N ILE A 657 0.15 21.51 12.02
CA ILE A 657 -0.81 21.85 13.07
C ILE A 657 -1.64 23.06 12.65
N LEU A 658 -2.96 22.94 12.75
CA LEU A 658 -3.92 24.03 12.60
C LEU A 658 -4.67 24.20 13.93
N SER A 659 -4.54 25.36 14.55
CA SER A 659 -5.36 25.79 15.68
C SER A 659 -6.37 26.84 15.24
N ILE A 660 -7.64 26.69 15.61
CA ILE A 660 -8.67 27.73 15.42
C ILE A 660 -9.19 28.10 16.81
N HIS A 661 -8.85 29.30 17.29
CA HIS A 661 -9.21 29.76 18.63
C HIS A 661 -10.58 30.44 18.66
N LYS A 662 -11.30 30.27 19.78
CA LYS A 662 -12.64 30.85 20.02
C LYS A 662 -13.65 30.48 18.92
N VAL A 663 -13.74 29.19 18.61
CA VAL A 663 -14.54 28.69 17.48
C VAL A 663 -15.99 29.14 17.57
N ASP A 664 -16.54 29.63 16.45
CA ASP A 664 -17.90 30.09 16.33
C ASP A 664 -18.73 29.19 15.42
N LEU A 665 -20.01 28.98 15.75
CA LEU A 665 -20.88 28.07 15.02
C LEU A 665 -21.13 28.52 13.57
N GLU A 666 -21.32 29.82 13.35
CA GLU A 666 -21.67 30.37 12.04
C GLU A 666 -20.42 30.58 11.16
N LYS A 667 -19.26 30.85 11.78
CA LYS A 667 -18.01 31.15 11.08
C LYS A 667 -17.09 29.95 10.87
N ASN A 668 -17.08 28.97 11.77
CA ASN A 668 -16.06 27.92 11.81
C ASN A 668 -16.60 26.49 11.62
N ALA A 669 -17.90 26.24 11.76
CA ALA A 669 -18.44 24.92 11.49
C ALA A 669 -18.39 24.57 9.99
N GLY A 670 -18.17 23.30 9.68
CA GLY A 670 -18.13 22.80 8.30
C GLY A 670 -16.92 21.93 8.00
N LEU A 671 -16.51 21.91 6.73
CA LEU A 671 -15.47 21.05 6.21
C LEU A 671 -14.10 21.75 6.28
N ILE A 672 -13.17 21.18 7.03
CA ILE A 672 -11.76 21.55 7.08
C ILE A 672 -10.99 20.66 6.11
N THR A 673 -10.41 21.25 5.06
CA THR A 673 -9.54 20.54 4.10
C THR A 673 -8.09 20.90 4.37
N CYS A 674 -7.26 19.88 4.61
CA CYS A 674 -5.81 20.00 4.58
C CYS A 674 -5.32 19.72 3.16
N ARG A 675 -4.49 20.59 2.61
CA ARG A 675 -3.81 20.42 1.31
C ARG A 675 -2.31 20.24 1.51
N LEU A 676 -1.72 19.25 0.85
CA LEU A 676 -0.28 19.04 0.74
C LEU A 676 0.13 19.26 -0.71
N GLU A 677 1.17 20.05 -0.97
CA GLU A 677 1.59 20.41 -2.32
C GLU A 677 3.12 20.53 -2.43
N ASN A 678 3.73 19.86 -3.42
CA ASN A 678 5.11 20.07 -3.82
C ASN A 678 5.23 20.10 -5.35
N GLN A 679 6.41 20.39 -5.90
CA GLN A 679 6.62 20.54 -7.34
C GLN A 679 6.32 19.28 -8.19
N HIS A 680 6.11 18.12 -7.56
CA HIS A 680 5.83 16.84 -8.22
C HIS A 680 4.38 16.38 -8.06
N GLY A 681 3.59 16.98 -7.18
CA GLY A 681 2.21 16.55 -6.96
C GLY A 681 1.50 17.25 -5.82
N LYS A 682 0.26 16.81 -5.57
CA LYS A 682 -0.67 17.41 -4.62
C LYS A 682 -1.59 16.34 -4.03
N GLN A 683 -1.95 16.48 -2.75
CA GLN A 683 -2.98 15.69 -2.07
C GLN A 683 -3.88 16.60 -1.22
N GLU A 684 -5.12 16.16 -0.96
CA GLU A 684 -6.06 16.83 -0.06
C GLU A 684 -6.80 15.80 0.81
N GLU A 685 -7.01 16.14 2.08
CA GLU A 685 -7.83 15.37 3.02
C GLU A 685 -8.85 16.29 3.66
N THR A 686 -10.12 15.88 3.76
CA THR A 686 -11.21 16.72 4.29
C THR A 686 -11.90 16.06 5.48
N VAL A 687 -12.05 16.81 6.57
CA VAL A 687 -12.67 16.38 7.83
C VAL A 687 -13.67 17.42 8.34
N GLN A 688 -14.55 17.02 9.25
CA GLN A 688 -15.60 17.91 9.76
C GLN A 688 -15.14 18.63 11.05
N LEU A 689 -15.35 19.94 11.12
CA LEU A 689 -15.39 20.70 12.38
C LEU A 689 -16.84 20.84 12.84
N ASN A 690 -17.20 20.07 13.87
CA ASN A 690 -18.51 20.15 14.52
C ASN A 690 -18.42 21.10 15.72
N VAL A 691 -18.77 22.37 15.52
CA VAL A 691 -18.93 23.31 16.64
C VAL A 691 -20.21 22.97 17.39
N LEU A 692 -20.11 22.79 18.71
CA LEU A 692 -21.20 22.47 19.62
C LEU A 692 -21.64 23.74 20.36
N ALA A 693 -22.91 24.10 20.30
CA ALA A 693 -23.46 25.32 20.87
C ALA A 693 -24.77 25.03 21.61
N ALA A 694 -24.89 25.58 22.83
CA ALA A 694 -26.14 25.53 23.59
C ALA A 694 -27.26 26.28 22.85
N PRO A 695 -28.54 25.91 23.05
CA PRO A 695 -29.64 26.52 22.31
C PRO A 695 -29.85 27.98 22.71
N ILE A 696 -30.15 28.84 21.73
CA ILE A 696 -30.50 30.26 21.92
C ILE A 696 -31.78 30.59 21.14
N ILE A 697 -32.67 31.39 21.72
CA ILE A 697 -33.89 31.87 21.05
C ILE A 697 -33.63 33.28 20.50
N THR A 698 -33.64 33.41 19.18
CA THR A 698 -33.40 34.67 18.46
C THR A 698 -34.70 35.40 18.10
N ALA A 699 -35.81 34.67 17.89
CA ALA A 699 -37.15 35.26 17.79
C ALA A 699 -38.08 34.64 18.85
N LYS A 700 -38.68 35.50 19.66
CA LYS A 700 -39.46 35.17 20.87
C LYS A 700 -40.96 35.03 20.56
N LEU A 701 -41.69 34.35 21.45
CA LEU A 701 -43.16 34.31 21.38
C LEU A 701 -43.75 35.70 21.65
N PRO A 702 -44.93 36.05 21.10
CA PRO A 702 -45.68 37.21 21.55
C PRO A 702 -46.14 37.02 23.00
N HIS A 703 -46.26 38.09 23.78
CA HIS A 703 -46.69 38.01 25.19
C HIS A 703 -48.17 37.58 25.34
N GLN A 704 -49.02 37.96 24.38
CA GLN A 704 -50.42 37.60 24.31
C GLN A 704 -50.81 37.35 22.84
N LEU A 705 -51.76 36.45 22.62
CA LEU A 705 -52.36 36.15 21.32
C LEU A 705 -53.87 35.96 21.51
N GLU A 706 -54.69 36.82 20.90
CA GLU A 706 -56.14 36.60 20.84
C GLU A 706 -56.49 35.80 19.57
N THR A 707 -57.47 34.89 19.66
CA THR A 707 -57.88 33.98 18.58
C THR A 707 -59.38 33.71 18.64
N ILE A 708 -59.97 33.17 17.57
CA ILE A 708 -61.40 32.88 17.47
C ILE A 708 -61.62 31.39 17.75
N CYS A 709 -62.67 31.07 18.51
CA CYS A 709 -63.09 29.67 18.72
C CYS A 709 -63.25 28.92 17.39
N GLU A 710 -62.89 27.63 17.37
CA GLU A 710 -62.87 26.74 16.20
C GLU A 710 -61.80 27.05 15.11
N GLN A 711 -60.92 28.03 15.28
CA GLN A 711 -59.79 28.29 14.36
C GLN A 711 -58.52 27.52 14.73
N ASP A 712 -57.60 27.37 13.76
CA ASP A 712 -56.25 26.84 13.99
C ASP A 712 -55.28 27.97 14.38
N VAL A 713 -54.48 27.76 15.44
CA VAL A 713 -53.49 28.70 15.97
C VAL A 713 -52.07 28.18 15.76
N SER A 714 -51.14 29.09 15.49
CA SER A 714 -49.71 28.80 15.29
C SER A 714 -48.84 29.62 16.23
N LEU A 715 -48.20 28.98 17.21
CA LEU A 715 -47.12 29.58 18.00
C LEU A 715 -45.77 29.28 17.36
N LYS A 716 -44.87 30.26 17.28
CA LYS A 716 -43.58 30.18 16.56
C LYS A 716 -42.45 30.82 17.36
N VAL A 717 -41.28 30.18 17.40
CA VAL A 717 -40.00 30.77 17.85
C VAL A 717 -38.91 30.47 16.84
N VAL A 718 -37.91 31.33 16.69
CA VAL A 718 -36.69 31.00 15.93
C VAL A 718 -35.56 30.77 16.93
N GLY A 719 -34.84 29.65 16.79
CA GLY A 719 -33.76 29.29 17.70
C GLY A 719 -32.59 28.57 17.04
N ARG A 720 -31.38 28.93 17.47
CA ARG A 720 -30.12 28.35 16.98
C ARG A 720 -29.51 27.42 18.04
N GLY A 721 -28.65 26.51 17.63
CA GLY A 721 -27.97 25.55 18.50
C GLY A 721 -27.37 24.41 17.68
N SER A 722 -26.33 23.76 18.19
CA SER A 722 -25.65 22.66 17.52
C SER A 722 -25.23 21.59 18.54
N PRO A 723 -25.71 20.34 18.44
CA PRO A 723 -26.67 19.81 17.47
C PRO A 723 -28.01 20.55 17.52
N GLN A 724 -28.80 20.42 16.46
CA GLN A 724 -30.10 21.10 16.34
C GLN A 724 -31.00 20.74 17.55
N PRO A 725 -31.50 21.74 18.29
CA PRO A 725 -32.28 21.47 19.50
C PRO A 725 -33.66 20.89 19.19
N VAL A 726 -34.16 20.07 20.12
CA VAL A 726 -35.54 19.58 20.13
C VAL A 726 -36.40 20.59 20.89
N ALA A 727 -37.58 20.91 20.34
CA ALA A 727 -38.57 21.75 21.00
C ALA A 727 -39.49 20.92 21.91
N GLN A 728 -39.64 21.36 23.17
CA GLN A 728 -40.58 20.83 24.14
C GLN A 728 -41.57 21.93 24.50
N TRP A 729 -42.81 21.81 24.02
CA TRP A 729 -43.87 22.80 24.25
C TRP A 729 -44.67 22.47 25.53
N PHE A 730 -45.05 23.50 26.27
CA PHE A 730 -45.82 23.39 27.50
C PHE A 730 -47.07 24.26 27.44
N PHE A 731 -48.17 23.75 27.98
CA PHE A 731 -49.45 24.44 28.18
C PHE A 731 -49.82 24.38 29.66
N ASN A 732 -49.97 25.54 30.32
CA ASN A 732 -50.21 25.65 31.76
C ASN A 732 -49.23 24.74 32.57
N ASP A 733 -47.95 24.85 32.21
CA ASP A 733 -46.79 24.08 32.70
C ASP A 733 -46.80 22.55 32.51
N LYS A 734 -47.81 22.00 31.81
CA LYS A 734 -47.84 20.59 31.40
C LYS A 734 -47.25 20.42 30.00
N LEU A 735 -46.41 19.40 29.80
CA LEU A 735 -45.81 19.07 28.50
C LEU A 735 -46.89 18.66 27.48
N ILE A 736 -46.80 19.18 26.26
CA ILE A 736 -47.67 18.87 25.12
C ILE A 736 -47.02 17.75 24.27
N GLU A 737 -47.82 16.84 23.71
CA GLU A 737 -47.30 15.85 22.76
C GLU A 737 -46.73 16.50 21.49
N SER A 738 -45.56 16.03 21.06
CA SER A 738 -44.80 16.57 19.92
C SER A 738 -45.44 16.38 18.54
N LYS A 739 -46.55 15.64 18.43
CA LYS A 739 -47.29 15.39 17.17
C LYS A 739 -47.78 16.67 16.48
N ASN A 740 -47.97 17.74 17.26
CA ASN A 740 -48.43 19.04 16.78
C ASN A 740 -47.29 20.07 16.62
N SER A 741 -46.03 19.68 16.84
CA SER A 741 -44.87 20.55 16.71
C SER A 741 -43.98 20.18 15.52
N SER A 742 -43.48 21.19 14.81
CA SER A 742 -42.59 21.06 13.67
C SER A 742 -41.38 21.98 13.81
N VAL A 743 -40.35 21.74 12.99
CA VAL A 743 -39.22 22.66 12.80
C VAL A 743 -38.94 22.82 11.31
N ASP A 744 -38.70 24.06 10.88
CA ASP A 744 -38.12 24.38 9.59
C ASP A 744 -36.59 24.32 9.73
N GLU A 745 -35.95 23.41 9.00
CA GLU A 745 -34.49 23.21 9.07
C GLU A 745 -33.68 24.35 8.43
N VAL A 746 -34.30 25.17 7.58
CA VAL A 746 -33.64 26.30 6.90
C VAL A 746 -33.77 27.58 7.73
N THR A 747 -34.99 27.96 8.12
CA THR A 747 -35.21 29.18 8.91
C THR A 747 -34.92 28.99 10.40
N ARG A 748 -34.81 27.73 10.86
CA ARG A 748 -34.70 27.34 12.28
C ARG A 748 -35.88 27.83 13.14
N GLU A 749 -37.04 27.94 12.51
CA GLU A 749 -38.30 28.23 13.18
C GLU A 749 -38.92 26.93 13.74
N TYR A 750 -39.22 26.92 15.04
CA TYR A 750 -39.95 25.86 15.73
C TYR A 750 -41.39 26.32 15.93
N GLN A 751 -42.34 25.50 15.49
CA GLN A 751 -43.76 25.82 15.45
C GLN A 751 -44.56 24.82 16.29
N LEU A 752 -45.64 25.28 16.91
CA LEU A 752 -46.73 24.47 17.47
C LEU A 752 -48.03 24.89 16.81
N VAL A 753 -48.73 23.92 16.19
CA VAL A 753 -50.06 24.15 15.59
C VAL A 753 -51.14 23.56 16.49
N ILE A 754 -51.97 24.42 17.05
CA ILE A 754 -53.10 24.05 17.91
C ILE A 754 -54.35 24.12 17.04
N LYS A 755 -54.98 22.97 16.74
CA LYS A 755 -56.12 22.92 15.82
C LYS A 755 -57.45 23.15 16.53
N ARG A 756 -58.38 23.84 15.85
CA ARG A 756 -59.76 24.11 16.29
C ARG A 756 -59.86 24.50 17.77
N VAL A 757 -59.26 25.63 18.12
CA VAL A 757 -59.12 26.07 19.52
C VAL A 757 -60.47 26.29 20.21
N THR A 758 -60.57 25.85 21.46
CA THR A 758 -61.74 26.06 22.32
C THR A 758 -61.32 26.63 23.68
N VAL A 759 -62.19 27.44 24.30
CA VAL A 759 -61.93 28.05 25.62
C VAL A 759 -61.61 26.98 26.67
N ALA A 760 -62.32 25.86 26.66
CA ALA A 760 -62.20 24.80 27.67
C ALA A 760 -60.92 23.95 27.56
N GLN A 761 -60.24 23.93 26.41
CA GLN A 761 -59.09 23.04 26.16
C GLN A 761 -57.79 23.77 25.84
N ASN A 762 -57.86 24.99 25.30
CA ASN A 762 -56.70 25.66 24.69
C ASN A 762 -56.41 27.06 25.23
N GLU A 763 -57.26 27.62 26.09
CA GLU A 763 -57.01 28.90 26.75
C GLU A 763 -55.98 28.78 27.87
N GLY A 764 -55.00 29.68 27.90
CA GLY A 764 -54.01 29.75 28.97
C GLY A 764 -52.61 30.08 28.47
N THR A 765 -51.61 29.65 29.23
CA THR A 765 -50.22 30.05 29.06
C THR A 765 -49.41 28.98 28.33
N TYR A 766 -48.78 29.36 27.23
CA TYR A 766 -47.89 28.52 26.43
C TYR A 766 -46.43 28.98 26.53
N ARG A 767 -45.49 28.04 26.57
CA ARG A 767 -44.04 28.28 26.47
C ARG A 767 -43.34 27.11 25.79
N VAL A 768 -42.11 27.31 25.33
CA VAL A 768 -41.27 26.27 24.73
C VAL A 768 -39.88 26.26 25.35
N VAL A 769 -39.34 25.06 25.57
CA VAL A 769 -37.93 24.81 25.87
C VAL A 769 -37.26 24.24 24.62
N LEU A 770 -36.13 24.81 24.20
CA LEU A 770 -35.28 24.25 23.16
C LEU A 770 -34.07 23.58 23.83
N LYS A 771 -33.79 22.31 23.52
CA LYS A 771 -32.78 21.50 24.23
C LYS A 771 -31.91 20.64 23.29
N ASN A 772 -30.60 20.58 23.54
CA ASN A 772 -29.67 19.63 22.90
C ASN A 772 -28.72 18.99 23.93
N ASP A 773 -27.63 18.34 23.49
CA ASP A 773 -26.62 17.70 24.37
C ASP A 773 -25.65 18.70 25.03
N VAL A 774 -25.70 19.98 24.66
CA VAL A 774 -24.87 21.07 25.20
C VAL A 774 -25.62 21.88 26.27
N GLY A 775 -26.94 22.03 26.15
CA GLY A 775 -27.77 22.76 27.11
C GLY A 775 -29.23 22.94 26.69
N GLU A 776 -29.93 23.83 27.39
CA GLU A 776 -31.33 24.16 27.13
C GLU A 776 -31.61 25.65 27.36
N VAL A 777 -32.64 26.18 26.69
CA VAL A 777 -33.15 27.55 26.89
C VAL A 777 -34.68 27.56 26.82
N GLN A 778 -35.31 28.42 27.62
CA GLN A 778 -36.76 28.59 27.62
C GLN A 778 -37.17 29.91 26.96
N SER A 779 -38.30 29.91 26.25
CA SER A 779 -38.97 31.12 25.78
C SER A 779 -39.54 31.95 26.94
N ASN A 780 -39.94 33.18 26.63
CA ASN A 780 -41.01 33.84 27.39
C ASN A 780 -42.33 33.06 27.26
N SER A 781 -43.26 33.33 28.15
CA SER A 781 -44.64 32.83 28.04
C SER A 781 -45.44 33.65 27.01
N CYS A 782 -46.45 33.00 26.43
CA CYS A 782 -47.51 33.56 25.60
C CYS A 782 -48.87 33.22 26.21
N VAL A 783 -49.72 34.22 26.47
CA VAL A 783 -51.10 34.00 26.90
C VAL A 783 -52.00 33.91 25.67
N VAL A 784 -52.57 32.74 25.41
CA VAL A 784 -53.54 32.53 24.31
C VAL A 784 -54.96 32.66 24.86
N THR A 785 -55.69 33.64 24.35
CA THR A 785 -57.09 33.93 24.72
C THR A 785 -58.01 33.57 23.55
N VAL A 786 -58.89 32.59 23.76
CA VAL A 786 -59.92 32.19 22.80
C VAL A 786 -61.14 33.08 22.99
N LEU A 787 -61.59 33.72 21.92
CA LEU A 787 -62.75 34.60 21.88
C LEU A 787 -63.94 33.86 21.23
N GLU A 788 -65.13 34.04 21.81
CA GLU A 788 -66.38 33.44 21.33
C GLU A 788 -67.30 34.51 20.73
N PRO A 789 -68.11 34.17 19.71
CA PRO A 789 -69.18 35.05 19.23
C PRO A 789 -70.25 35.25 20.31
N VAL A 790 -71.03 36.33 20.17
CA VAL A 790 -72.24 36.53 20.96
C VAL A 790 -73.29 35.51 20.51
N VAL A 791 -74.07 34.98 21.46
CA VAL A 791 -75.23 34.13 21.19
C VAL A 791 -76.49 34.84 21.68
N LEU A 792 -77.23 35.43 20.74
CA LEU A 792 -78.48 36.17 20.97
C LEU A 792 -79.68 35.27 20.66
N LYS A 793 -80.40 34.80 21.70
CA LYS A 793 -81.57 33.95 21.55
C LYS A 793 -82.85 34.69 21.95
N LYS A 794 -83.76 34.88 21.00
CA LYS A 794 -85.10 35.40 21.29
C LYS A 794 -85.94 34.36 22.05
N VAL A 795 -86.51 34.77 23.19
CA VAL A 795 -87.39 33.95 24.04
C VAL A 795 -88.85 34.36 23.83
N ALA A 796 -89.11 35.67 23.82
CA ALA A 796 -90.41 36.26 23.51
C ALA A 796 -90.21 37.58 22.74
N PRO A 797 -91.15 38.00 21.88
CA PRO A 797 -92.25 37.21 21.33
C PRO A 797 -91.74 36.18 20.31
N THR A 798 -92.50 35.11 20.06
CA THR A 798 -92.09 34.04 19.12
C THR A 798 -92.03 34.54 17.67
N SER A 799 -93.01 35.33 17.24
CA SER A 799 -93.03 36.02 15.94
C SER A 799 -92.06 37.21 15.90
N ASN A 800 -91.67 37.67 14.70
CA ASN A 800 -90.98 38.95 14.48
C ASN A 800 -91.96 40.12 14.26
N VAL A 801 -93.26 39.83 14.11
CA VAL A 801 -94.33 40.84 14.07
C VAL A 801 -95.39 40.43 15.09
N VAL A 802 -95.78 41.36 15.96
CA VAL A 802 -96.84 41.14 16.95
C VAL A 802 -97.94 42.16 16.74
N ASP A 803 -99.14 41.68 16.46
CA ASP A 803 -100.35 42.47 16.38
C ASP A 803 -101.10 42.36 17.72
N LEU A 804 -101.17 43.44 18.49
CA LEU A 804 -101.86 43.50 19.77
C LEU A 804 -103.04 44.48 19.73
N LYS A 805 -103.98 44.31 20.67
CA LYS A 805 -105.03 45.29 20.96
C LYS A 805 -104.60 46.24 22.07
N TYR A 806 -105.15 47.46 22.07
CA TYR A 806 -105.00 48.41 23.17
C TYR A 806 -105.24 47.74 24.53
N GLY A 807 -104.37 48.00 25.51
CA GLY A 807 -104.47 47.43 26.86
C GLY A 807 -103.81 46.06 27.08
N GLN A 808 -103.34 45.37 26.03
CA GLN A 808 -102.64 44.08 26.19
C GLN A 808 -101.17 44.26 26.60
N LYS A 809 -100.58 43.22 27.23
CA LYS A 809 -99.13 43.18 27.53
C LYS A 809 -98.32 42.94 26.26
N PHE A 810 -97.28 43.74 26.02
CA PHE A 810 -96.19 43.44 25.10
C PHE A 810 -94.91 43.11 25.86
N GLU A 811 -94.14 42.15 25.37
CA GLU A 811 -92.90 41.71 26.02
C GLU A 811 -91.88 41.20 25.00
N ILE A 812 -90.66 41.72 25.09
CA ILE A 812 -89.48 41.21 24.40
C ILE A 812 -88.55 40.65 25.48
N THR A 813 -88.29 39.35 25.43
CA THR A 813 -87.30 38.69 26.31
C THR A 813 -86.27 38.00 25.43
N VAL A 814 -84.99 38.21 25.73
CA VAL A 814 -83.86 37.56 25.07
C VAL A 814 -82.90 36.97 26.09
N ASP A 815 -82.33 35.82 25.75
CA ASP A 815 -81.19 35.25 26.46
C ASP A 815 -79.93 35.59 25.64
N VAL A 816 -79.00 36.32 26.25
CA VAL A 816 -77.73 36.74 25.63
C VAL A 816 -76.58 36.07 26.35
N ASN A 817 -75.79 35.31 25.60
CA ASN A 817 -74.62 34.60 26.11
C ASN A 817 -73.36 34.97 25.31
N GLY A 818 -72.21 34.73 25.92
CA GLY A 818 -70.89 34.94 25.33
C GLY A 818 -69.83 35.01 26.44
N LYS A 819 -68.63 34.47 26.18
CA LYS A 819 -67.53 34.42 27.14
C LYS A 819 -67.15 35.80 27.71
N GLU A 820 -66.97 36.78 26.83
CA GLU A 820 -66.97 38.19 27.22
C GLU A 820 -68.41 38.69 27.28
N ILE A 821 -68.81 39.25 28.43
CA ILE A 821 -70.18 39.73 28.71
C ILE A 821 -70.60 40.72 27.60
N PRO A 822 -71.59 40.37 26.74
CA PRO A 822 -71.94 41.23 25.62
C PRO A 822 -72.62 42.53 26.08
N LYS A 823 -72.26 43.65 25.47
CA LYS A 823 -72.99 44.91 25.61
C LYS A 823 -74.31 44.79 24.84
N VAL A 824 -75.41 44.72 25.57
CA VAL A 824 -76.78 44.65 25.02
C VAL A 824 -77.41 46.04 24.99
N GLN A 825 -78.15 46.36 23.93
CA GLN A 825 -78.91 47.59 23.76
C GLN A 825 -80.23 47.29 23.03
N LEU A 826 -81.34 47.89 23.49
CA LEU A 826 -82.60 47.96 22.74
C LEU A 826 -82.75 49.37 22.16
N MET A 827 -83.19 49.42 20.91
CA MET A 827 -83.67 50.63 20.24
C MET A 827 -85.13 50.43 19.79
N LYS A 828 -85.96 51.46 19.89
CA LYS A 828 -87.30 51.56 19.30
C LYS A 828 -87.26 52.66 18.24
N ASP A 829 -87.49 52.32 16.98
CA ASP A 829 -87.51 53.25 15.84
C ASP A 829 -86.24 54.12 15.68
N GLY A 830 -85.13 53.71 16.30
CA GLY A 830 -83.84 54.42 16.34
C GLY A 830 -83.46 54.99 17.70
N GLU A 831 -84.42 55.22 18.60
CA GLU A 831 -84.16 55.77 19.95
C GLU A 831 -83.87 54.68 20.97
N ALA A 832 -82.92 54.92 21.88
CA ALA A 832 -82.57 53.96 22.94
C ALA A 832 -83.66 53.91 24.02
N VAL A 833 -84.06 52.69 24.40
CA VAL A 833 -85.12 52.44 25.40
C VAL A 833 -84.68 51.44 26.45
N ASN A 834 -85.07 51.67 27.70
CA ASN A 834 -84.59 50.92 28.86
C ASN A 834 -84.98 49.45 28.82
N PHE A 835 -84.03 48.57 29.11
CA PHE A 835 -84.23 47.13 29.26
C PHE A 835 -84.07 46.73 30.74
N SER A 836 -84.92 45.83 31.22
CA SER A 836 -84.77 45.20 32.54
C SER A 836 -83.82 44.02 32.42
N ILE A 837 -82.92 43.86 33.39
CA ILE A 837 -81.99 42.73 33.47
C ILE A 837 -82.54 41.79 34.54
N MET A 838 -83.01 40.61 34.12
CA MET A 838 -83.66 39.63 35.00
C MET A 838 -82.63 38.72 35.69
N ASP A 839 -81.56 38.36 34.95
CA ASP A 839 -80.35 37.73 35.46
C ASP A 839 -79.16 38.17 34.58
N LYS A 840 -77.95 37.66 34.83
CA LYS A 840 -76.73 38.05 34.08
C LYS A 840 -76.79 37.78 32.56
N THR A 841 -77.73 36.97 32.10
CA THR A 841 -77.90 36.52 30.72
C THR A 841 -79.29 36.79 30.16
N ARG A 842 -80.33 36.87 31.00
CA ARG A 842 -81.70 37.19 30.57
C ARG A 842 -82.02 38.66 30.68
N TYR A 843 -82.41 39.22 29.55
CA TYR A 843 -82.78 40.60 29.34
C TYR A 843 -84.26 40.64 28.96
N THR A 844 -85.07 41.54 29.54
CA THR A 844 -86.50 41.72 29.24
C THR A 844 -86.92 43.19 29.12
N PHE A 845 -87.71 43.52 28.10
CA PHE A 845 -88.50 44.75 28.00
C PHE A 845 -89.98 44.40 27.99
N SER A 846 -90.79 45.04 28.85
CA SER A 846 -92.22 44.76 28.97
C SER A 846 -93.04 46.04 29.09
N VAL A 847 -94.08 46.16 28.27
CA VAL A 847 -95.12 47.19 28.35
C VAL A 847 -96.38 46.52 28.89
N PRO A 848 -96.81 46.77 30.15
CA PRO A 848 -97.96 46.06 30.75
C PRO A 848 -99.30 46.29 30.04
N SER A 849 -99.44 47.43 29.37
CA SER A 849 -100.66 47.87 28.68
C SER A 849 -100.26 48.71 27.46
N VAL A 850 -100.36 48.13 26.26
CA VAL A 850 -99.96 48.84 25.02
C VAL A 850 -100.93 49.95 24.65
N GLN A 851 -100.37 50.96 23.99
CA GLN A 851 -101.02 52.16 23.48
C GLN A 851 -100.42 52.48 22.11
N LEU A 852 -101.04 53.37 21.33
CA LEU A 852 -100.58 53.67 19.97
C LEU A 852 -99.12 54.15 19.90
N GLN A 853 -98.66 54.92 20.90
CA GLN A 853 -97.25 55.37 21.01
C GLN A 853 -96.23 54.24 21.16
N HIS A 854 -96.66 53.05 21.59
CA HIS A 854 -95.81 51.88 21.74
C HIS A 854 -95.63 51.09 20.43
N GLN A 855 -96.46 51.36 19.39
CA GLN A 855 -96.22 50.83 18.04
C GLN A 855 -94.84 51.26 17.52
N GLY A 856 -94.12 50.35 16.88
CA GLY A 856 -92.77 50.62 16.37
C GLY A 856 -91.94 49.36 16.08
N VAL A 857 -90.75 49.58 15.54
CA VAL A 857 -89.73 48.56 15.27
C VAL A 857 -88.73 48.54 16.43
N TYR A 858 -88.77 47.46 17.21
CA TYR A 858 -87.87 47.21 18.33
C TYR A 858 -86.69 46.34 17.89
N LYS A 859 -85.47 46.87 17.98
CA LYS A 859 -84.23 46.18 17.62
C LYS A 859 -83.36 45.96 18.86
N VAL A 860 -83.07 44.71 19.19
CA VAL A 860 -82.06 44.35 20.20
C VAL A 860 -80.75 44.04 19.49
N THR A 861 -79.68 44.68 19.92
CA THR A 861 -78.30 44.48 19.47
C THR A 861 -77.45 44.02 20.65
N ALA A 862 -76.65 42.97 20.48
CA ALA A 862 -75.74 42.46 21.51
C ALA A 862 -74.32 42.26 20.94
N LYS A 863 -73.33 42.91 21.55
CA LYS A 863 -71.96 43.01 21.01
C LYS A 863 -70.86 42.70 22.03
N ASN A 864 -69.88 41.88 21.64
CA ASN A 864 -68.59 41.77 22.34
C ASN A 864 -67.43 42.19 21.39
N LYS A 865 -66.18 41.82 21.68
CA LYS A 865 -65.05 42.07 20.76
C LYS A 865 -65.18 41.35 19.41
N MET A 866 -65.88 40.20 19.37
CA MET A 866 -65.90 39.30 18.22
C MET A 866 -67.08 39.50 17.27
N SER A 867 -68.31 39.45 17.78
CA SER A 867 -69.51 39.56 16.94
C SER A 867 -70.50 40.60 17.47
N THR A 868 -71.49 40.88 16.64
CA THR A 868 -72.60 41.78 16.96
C THR A 868 -73.85 41.10 16.41
N GLU A 869 -74.55 40.37 17.28
CA GLU A 869 -75.81 39.72 16.92
C GLU A 869 -76.97 40.69 17.12
N GLU A 870 -77.98 40.61 16.25
CA GLU A 870 -79.11 41.52 16.27
C GLU A 870 -80.43 40.78 15.99
N MET A 871 -81.52 41.21 16.64
CA MET A 871 -82.87 40.73 16.34
C MET A 871 -83.90 41.86 16.38
N THR A 872 -84.94 41.74 15.56
CA THR A 872 -85.95 42.79 15.37
C THR A 872 -87.36 42.24 15.59
N VAL A 873 -88.19 43.01 16.28
CA VAL A 873 -89.62 42.76 16.53
C VAL A 873 -90.41 44.02 16.20
N THR A 874 -91.38 43.92 15.30
CA THR A 874 -92.32 45.01 15.00
C THR A 874 -93.59 44.81 15.83
N LEU A 875 -93.91 45.76 16.72
CA LEU A 875 -95.20 45.82 17.39
C LEU A 875 -96.16 46.67 16.56
N LYS A 876 -97.35 46.15 16.28
CA LYS A 876 -98.51 46.86 15.74
C LYS A 876 -99.62 46.90 16.79
N VAL A 877 -100.33 48.03 16.89
CA VAL A 877 -101.41 48.21 17.89
C VAL A 877 -102.73 48.50 17.19
N THR A 878 -103.79 47.80 17.60
CA THR A 878 -105.12 47.83 16.96
C THR A 878 -106.24 48.10 17.98
N GLY A 879 -107.36 48.67 17.50
CA GLY A 879 -108.56 48.92 18.31
C GLY A 879 -108.88 50.42 18.54
N GLU A 880 -110.13 50.69 18.88
CA GLU A 880 -110.68 52.04 19.01
C GLU A 880 -110.61 52.61 20.43
N PHE A 881 -110.68 53.94 20.52
CA PHE A 881 -110.55 54.70 21.76
C PHE A 881 -111.91 54.85 22.47
N VAL A 882 -112.29 53.87 23.30
CA VAL A 882 -113.55 53.92 24.07
C VAL A 882 -113.39 54.80 25.31
N GLY A 883 -113.87 56.05 25.23
CA GLY A 883 -113.92 56.99 26.36
C GLY A 883 -115.35 57.46 26.66
N ILE A 884 -115.74 57.44 27.94
CA ILE A 884 -116.95 58.08 28.49
C ILE A 884 -116.55 58.81 29.80
N SER A 885 -117.34 59.80 30.23
CA SER A 885 -116.85 61.05 30.81
C SER A 885 -117.28 61.39 32.25
N GLN A 886 -116.40 62.14 32.93
CA GLN A 886 -116.64 63.28 33.84
C GLN A 886 -117.58 63.16 35.08
N SER A 887 -116.99 63.48 36.25
CA SER A 887 -117.45 64.55 37.17
C SER A 887 -116.24 64.98 38.02
N VAL A 888 -115.67 66.18 37.86
CA VAL A 888 -116.12 67.54 38.28
C VAL A 888 -116.00 67.79 39.79
N VAL A 889 -114.89 68.44 40.18
CA VAL A 889 -114.81 69.57 41.13
C VAL A 889 -113.76 70.54 40.56
N ALA A 890 -113.90 71.85 40.78
CA ALA A 890 -113.09 72.88 40.12
C ALA A 890 -112.36 73.82 41.09
N THR A 891 -111.32 74.48 40.59
CA THR A 891 -110.89 75.83 41.04
C THR A 891 -110.20 76.54 39.87
N TYR A 892 -110.10 77.88 39.92
CA TYR A 892 -110.05 78.71 38.71
C TYR A 892 -109.15 79.96 38.89
N THR A 893 -108.37 80.34 37.87
CA THR A 893 -107.76 81.68 37.67
C THR A 893 -106.73 82.19 38.73
N TYR A 894 -105.99 83.31 38.58
CA TYR A 894 -106.00 84.43 37.61
C TYR A 894 -104.57 84.98 37.32
N TYR A 895 -104.16 85.04 36.04
CA TYR A 895 -103.29 86.03 35.34
C TYR A 895 -101.78 86.29 35.61
N ILE A 896 -101.15 86.65 34.46
CA ILE A 896 -100.11 87.66 34.18
C ILE A 896 -98.60 87.31 34.27
N PHE A 897 -97.90 87.81 33.24
CA PHE A 897 -96.46 87.82 32.99
C PHE A 897 -95.66 88.70 33.96
N SER A 898 -94.39 88.31 34.14
CA SER A 898 -93.25 89.18 33.77
C SER A 898 -92.24 88.35 32.99
#